data_AF-A0A7C6ZDB3-F1
#
_entry.id   AF-A0A7C6ZDB3-F1
#
_cell.length_a   1.000
_cell.length_b   1.000
_cell.length_c   1.000
_cell.angle_alpha   90.00
_cell.angle_beta   90.00
_cell.angle_gamma   90.00
#
_symmetry.space_group_name_H-M   'P 1'
#
loop_
_entity.id
_entity.type
_entity.pdbx_description
1 polymer ?
#
loop_
_entity_poly.entity_id
_entity_poly.type
_entity_poly.pdbx_seq_one_letter_code
_entity_poly.pdbx_strand_id
1 'polypeptide(L)'
;MARGGAFTGSTIKSSRGFAHLHVHSPFSFLDGASHINSLLEKAAALGMDCLAITDHMSLSGAVKFTREALKRGIKPVLGAELTLENGHHLTVLCKDENGYRNLCRILTESHLKSERRSPQVSMDCLIRYKDGLIVLSGCRRGEIPWLILRKRFSEAKAACAKLVSAFGRDSFYLEMSESALPGSSGLNKALEELGAEFKIGVVATNNVHYANKEDFPVHDVLTCIRTLTKISQVSPERRLNAENYLKSSEEMAAEFRDYPWVLETSRRIAEECRFTLPLGKTNFPSFPVPPGMSSAEYLRKLVYDGAVERYGRITGDISRRLDGELHVITKLGYEDYFLVVWDLVEFARKSGIRHAGRGSAADSAVAYCLGITDVDAIGQGLLFERFLSLERGEKPDIDVDFDARRRDEVTRYAYEKYGQDHVACVATYNTFQARAAIREAGKVLEFPQELLDVFAKRLPHISAEDIERALDSVPELKALHLSKGKVGKLVDIAKKLADLPRHLGTHLGGIVISRDPVTWISPVQVAAKGVTIVPFDKEDVEELGLVKIDLLCLRTLGAVDDALEYISNARRSRRENPLDYLSIPLDDAATYARLRTGETVGVFQLESPAQRALQTRLGADNIEDIVASVALIRPGPIKGDMVSPFISRRRGLEPVTYLDERLEPILKKTYGVILFQEQVIEIATVIGGFTPGEADNLRKLMTHKRSEREMAEMGELFVEKAVARGTSPEVAKAVFQKMLGYASYGFCEAHARAFATTAYKTAYLVEHYPAEFFAAILNNEPMGFYPVSTICVEARKRGVKILGPSVNKSFKDVTVEGRSIRLPLKMVKDVPSSLIDCIVTSRSKRGEFRSFQDFVERTGAQKDALRSLILAGAFDELGLSRKGLLWSLEKTLAVEEATKAAGGIARPLFDEIETAGDDFSLAEKIAFEYQTLGTGVSGHPAELWRPLLRRKGYKSSGELEEVEPGALVKVAGIPVRPHRPPTKSGRTVVFLSLEDESGLIDVTVFENVYHRYGKYLFPGELIPLAVWGKLQKRGEGLSVLAQCIMPLNDVLR
;
A
#
# COMPACT_ATOMS: atom_id res chain seq x y z
N MET A 1 -53.70 46.74 -12.55
CA MET A 1 -53.37 47.87 -11.64
C MET A 1 -52.11 47.46 -10.88
N ALA A 2 -50.93 47.96 -11.29
CA ALA A 2 -50.13 48.99 -10.59
C ALA A 2 -49.72 48.52 -9.17
N ARG A 3 -48.45 48.44 -8.73
CA ARG A 3 -47.17 49.13 -8.99
C ARG A 3 -46.05 48.14 -8.61
N GLY A 4 -44.86 48.08 -9.23
CA GLY A 4 -43.86 49.14 -9.31
C GLY A 4 -42.91 49.07 -8.10
N GLY A 5 -41.84 48.27 -8.20
CA GLY A 5 -40.75 48.19 -7.21
C GLY A 5 -39.45 47.87 -7.94
N ALA A 6 -38.69 48.91 -8.27
CA ALA A 6 -37.42 48.82 -8.96
C ALA A 6 -36.35 48.20 -8.06
N PHE A 7 -35.89 46.99 -8.39
CA PHE A 7 -34.56 46.55 -8.00
C PHE A 7 -33.60 46.95 -9.12
N THR A 8 -32.81 47.97 -8.81
CA THR A 8 -31.66 48.42 -9.58
C THR A 8 -30.81 47.23 -9.97
N GLY A 9 -30.63 47.02 -11.27
CA GLY A 9 -29.76 45.99 -11.83
C GLY A 9 -28.35 46.16 -11.29
N SER A 10 -27.99 45.33 -10.32
CA SER A 10 -26.61 44.96 -10.07
C SER A 10 -26.12 44.25 -11.33
N THR A 11 -25.45 45.01 -12.19
CA THR A 11 -24.71 44.49 -13.33
C THR A 11 -23.68 43.51 -12.77
N ILE A 12 -24.01 42.22 -12.77
CA ILE A 12 -23.01 41.16 -12.67
C ILE A 12 -22.08 41.43 -13.87
N LYS A 13 -20.89 41.97 -13.58
CA LYS A 13 -19.81 42.04 -14.57
C LYS A 13 -19.58 40.61 -15.06
N SER A 14 -20.14 40.25 -16.22
CA SER A 14 -19.80 39.01 -16.89
C SER A 14 -18.30 39.04 -17.16
N SER A 15 -17.53 38.11 -16.57
CA SER A 15 -16.13 37.91 -16.90
C SER A 15 -16.03 37.65 -18.41
N ARG A 16 -15.46 38.62 -19.14
CA ARG A 16 -15.45 38.63 -20.61
C ARG A 16 -14.50 37.53 -21.13
N GLY A 17 -15.08 36.44 -21.62
CA GLY A 17 -14.77 35.88 -22.95
C GLY A 17 -13.69 34.81 -23.11
N PHE A 18 -12.95 34.38 -22.09
CA PHE A 18 -11.83 33.43 -22.26
C PHE A 18 -11.93 32.19 -21.35
N ALA A 19 -11.53 31.03 -21.87
CA ALA A 19 -11.38 29.79 -21.11
C ALA A 19 -10.05 29.10 -21.46
N HIS A 20 -9.29 28.66 -20.45
CA HIS A 20 -8.09 27.87 -20.68
C HIS A 20 -8.45 26.45 -21.15
N LEU A 21 -8.07 26.11 -22.38
CA LEU A 21 -8.37 24.82 -23.02
C LEU A 21 -7.18 23.85 -23.10
N HIS A 22 -5.97 24.29 -22.74
CA HIS A 22 -4.75 23.47 -22.74
C HIS A 22 -4.02 23.66 -21.42
N VAL A 23 -4.25 22.73 -20.50
CA VAL A 23 -3.78 22.81 -19.11
C VAL A 23 -3.35 21.42 -18.64
N HIS A 24 -2.11 21.31 -18.21
CA HIS A 24 -1.54 20.13 -17.59
C HIS A 24 -1.77 20.19 -16.09
N SER A 25 -2.44 19.17 -15.59
CA SER A 25 -2.59 18.91 -14.18
C SER A 25 -1.37 18.13 -13.67
N PRO A 26 -1.23 17.85 -12.36
CA PRO A 26 -0.08 17.11 -11.87
C PRO A 26 -0.07 15.65 -12.35
N PHE A 27 -1.15 15.19 -12.99
CA PHE A 27 -1.26 13.87 -13.62
C PHE A 27 -0.59 13.79 -14.99
N SER A 28 -0.17 14.92 -15.55
CA SER A 28 0.96 14.99 -16.48
C SER A 28 2.25 14.74 -15.70
N PHE A 29 2.52 13.46 -15.38
CA PHE A 29 3.55 13.05 -14.43
C PHE A 29 4.92 13.67 -14.74
N LEU A 30 5.53 14.29 -13.72
CA LEU A 30 6.82 14.99 -13.82
C LEU A 30 6.85 16.17 -14.80
N ASP A 31 5.69 16.75 -15.10
CA ASP A 31 5.57 17.96 -15.92
C ASP A 31 4.61 18.96 -15.27
N GLY A 32 3.37 18.56 -14.96
CA GLY A 32 2.44 19.43 -14.22
C GLY A 32 2.90 19.68 -12.78
N ALA A 33 3.09 20.95 -12.42
CA ALA A 33 3.75 21.37 -11.18
C ALA A 33 2.81 21.97 -10.13
N SER A 34 1.50 21.80 -10.27
CA SER A 34 0.51 22.30 -9.30
C SER A 34 -0.58 21.28 -9.05
N HIS A 35 -1.06 21.19 -7.81
CA HIS A 35 -2.21 20.34 -7.47
C HIS A 35 -3.47 20.83 -8.19
N ILE A 36 -4.41 19.91 -8.47
CA ILE A 36 -5.73 20.23 -9.04
C ILE A 36 -6.45 21.32 -8.22
N ASN A 37 -6.42 21.21 -6.89
CA ASN A 37 -7.06 22.20 -6.02
C ASN A 37 -6.43 23.59 -6.20
N SER A 38 -5.11 23.69 -6.28
CA SER A 38 -4.41 24.97 -6.50
C SER A 38 -4.74 25.58 -7.86
N LEU A 39 -4.87 24.76 -8.91
CA LEU A 39 -5.30 25.22 -10.24
C LEU A 39 -6.73 25.77 -10.20
N LEU A 40 -7.66 25.05 -9.55
CA LEU A 40 -9.06 25.45 -9.43
C LEU A 40 -9.27 26.66 -8.51
N GLU A 41 -8.52 26.75 -7.42
CA GLU A 41 -8.52 27.91 -6.52
C GLU A 41 -8.01 29.16 -7.23
N LYS A 42 -6.94 29.02 -8.02
CA LYS A 42 -6.45 30.11 -8.87
C LYS A 42 -7.49 30.50 -9.92
N ALA A 43 -8.10 29.54 -10.61
CA ALA A 43 -9.13 29.80 -11.61
C ALA A 43 -10.34 30.55 -11.01
N ALA A 44 -10.83 30.11 -9.84
CA ALA A 44 -11.89 30.79 -9.10
C ALA A 44 -11.49 32.22 -8.69
N ALA A 45 -10.26 32.41 -8.19
CA ALA A 45 -9.75 33.74 -7.82
C ALA A 45 -9.61 34.69 -9.02
N LEU A 46 -9.39 34.14 -10.22
CA LEU A 46 -9.36 34.89 -11.49
C LEU A 46 -10.76 35.08 -12.10
N GLY A 47 -11.83 34.61 -11.46
CA GLY A 47 -13.20 34.75 -11.96
C GLY A 47 -13.53 33.89 -13.18
N MET A 48 -12.79 32.79 -13.40
CA MET A 48 -13.05 31.83 -14.46
C MET A 48 -14.18 30.88 -14.07
N ASP A 49 -15.14 30.70 -14.96
CA ASP A 49 -16.29 29.79 -14.78
C ASP A 49 -16.10 28.44 -15.48
N CYS A 50 -15.01 28.27 -16.22
CA CYS A 50 -14.69 27.06 -16.97
C CYS A 50 -13.18 26.83 -17.04
N LEU A 51 -12.76 25.56 -16.98
CA LEU A 51 -11.36 25.16 -17.12
C LEU A 51 -11.28 23.80 -17.80
N ALA A 52 -10.34 23.62 -18.73
CA ALA A 52 -10.00 22.30 -19.26
C ALA A 52 -8.83 21.68 -18.50
N ILE A 53 -8.73 20.35 -18.53
CA ILE A 53 -7.46 19.63 -18.32
C ILE A 53 -7.18 18.75 -19.54
N THR A 54 -5.92 18.74 -19.96
CA THR A 54 -5.45 18.05 -21.16
C THR A 54 -4.12 17.38 -20.85
N ASP A 55 -4.13 16.42 -19.93
CA ASP A 55 -2.93 15.75 -19.48
C ASP A 55 -2.26 14.92 -20.60
N HIS A 56 -0.95 14.75 -20.51
CA HIS A 56 -0.17 13.97 -21.49
C HIS A 56 -0.64 12.52 -21.53
N MET A 57 -1.21 12.10 -22.66
CA MET A 57 -1.57 10.70 -22.94
C MET A 57 -2.36 10.02 -21.80
N SER A 58 -3.16 10.78 -21.04
CA SER A 58 -3.82 10.29 -19.83
C SER A 58 -5.10 11.03 -19.49
N LEU A 59 -5.98 10.33 -18.77
CA LEU A 59 -7.16 10.89 -18.12
C LEU A 59 -7.12 10.73 -16.59
N SER A 60 -5.97 10.38 -15.99
CA SER A 60 -5.87 10.11 -14.55
C SER A 60 -6.45 11.22 -13.66
N GLY A 61 -6.31 12.49 -14.06
CA GLY A 61 -6.85 13.61 -13.29
C GLY A 61 -8.36 13.85 -13.46
N ALA A 62 -9.04 13.17 -14.38
CA ALA A 62 -10.40 13.53 -14.84
C ALA A 62 -11.46 13.48 -13.74
N VAL A 63 -11.47 12.44 -12.91
CA VAL A 63 -12.48 12.25 -11.86
C VAL A 63 -12.31 13.30 -10.77
N LYS A 64 -11.10 13.36 -10.19
CA LYS A 64 -10.76 14.35 -9.16
C LYS A 64 -10.97 15.79 -9.64
N PHE A 65 -10.57 16.10 -10.87
CA PHE A 65 -10.81 17.42 -11.47
C PHE A 65 -12.29 17.75 -11.58
N THR A 66 -13.08 16.85 -12.16
CA THR A 66 -14.53 17.04 -12.33
C THR A 66 -15.20 17.28 -10.98
N ARG A 67 -14.92 16.43 -9.98
CA ARG A 67 -15.48 16.54 -8.63
C ARG A 67 -15.15 17.88 -7.98
N GLU A 68 -13.88 18.28 -8.00
CA GLU A 68 -13.43 19.51 -7.33
C GLU A 68 -13.83 20.79 -8.07
N ALA A 69 -13.95 20.74 -9.40
CA ALA A 69 -14.42 21.85 -10.23
C ALA A 69 -15.91 22.14 -9.98
N LEU A 70 -16.74 21.09 -10.00
CA LEU A 70 -18.19 21.21 -9.75
C LEU A 70 -18.49 21.79 -8.37
N LYS A 71 -17.74 21.37 -7.32
CA LYS A 71 -17.86 21.94 -5.97
C LYS A 71 -17.63 23.45 -5.91
N ARG A 72 -16.83 23.99 -6.83
CA ARG A 72 -16.46 25.42 -6.91
C ARG A 72 -17.27 26.19 -7.95
N GLY A 73 -18.26 25.55 -8.58
CA GLY A 73 -19.06 26.16 -9.65
C GLY A 73 -18.28 26.39 -10.95
N ILE A 74 -17.14 25.71 -11.14
CA ILE A 74 -16.35 25.76 -12.37
C ILE A 74 -16.78 24.60 -13.27
N LYS A 75 -17.13 24.90 -14.52
CA LYS A 75 -17.43 23.90 -15.54
C LYS A 75 -16.15 23.14 -15.93
N PRO A 76 -16.10 21.81 -15.75
CA PRO A 76 -14.96 21.02 -16.19
C PRO A 76 -15.05 20.71 -17.69
N VAL A 77 -13.94 20.88 -18.41
CA VAL A 77 -13.75 20.39 -19.78
C VAL A 77 -12.67 19.31 -19.76
N LEU A 78 -12.99 18.13 -20.28
CA LEU A 78 -12.08 16.98 -20.27
C LEU A 78 -11.42 16.81 -21.63
N GLY A 79 -10.13 16.49 -21.62
CA GLY A 79 -9.34 16.26 -22.82
C GLY A 79 -7.98 15.62 -22.50
N ALA A 80 -7.13 15.53 -23.50
CA ALA A 80 -5.75 15.05 -23.38
C ALA A 80 -4.85 15.73 -24.41
N GLU A 81 -3.56 15.89 -24.10
CA GLU A 81 -2.55 16.16 -25.12
C GLU A 81 -2.02 14.82 -25.63
N LEU A 82 -2.28 14.51 -26.90
CA LEU A 82 -1.87 13.29 -27.56
C LEU A 82 -0.49 13.44 -28.20
N THR A 83 0.34 12.41 -28.11
CA THR A 83 1.56 12.27 -28.90
C THR A 83 1.30 11.34 -30.08
N LEU A 84 1.49 11.82 -31.30
CA LEU A 84 1.35 11.03 -32.52
C LEU A 84 2.59 10.17 -32.80
N GLU A 85 2.48 9.15 -33.65
CA GLU A 85 3.61 8.28 -34.05
C GLU A 85 4.80 9.03 -34.69
N ASN A 86 4.54 10.20 -35.30
CA ASN A 86 5.59 11.08 -35.82
C ASN A 86 6.22 12.00 -34.75
N GLY A 87 5.86 11.83 -33.48
CA GLY A 87 6.36 12.58 -32.33
C GLY A 87 5.70 13.96 -32.14
N HIS A 88 4.72 14.32 -32.96
CA HIS A 88 4.02 15.61 -32.85
C HIS A 88 2.87 15.57 -31.85
N HIS A 89 2.61 16.71 -31.22
CA HIS A 89 1.54 16.85 -30.23
C HIS A 89 0.22 17.29 -30.87
N LEU A 90 -0.89 16.86 -30.29
CA LEU A 90 -2.23 17.25 -30.70
C LEU A 90 -3.16 17.30 -29.49
N THR A 91 -3.83 18.42 -29.26
CA THR A 91 -4.72 18.57 -28.11
C THR A 91 -6.13 18.17 -28.50
N VAL A 92 -6.77 17.30 -27.71
CA VAL A 92 -8.14 16.83 -27.97
C VAL A 92 -9.05 17.10 -26.78
N LEU A 93 -10.28 17.51 -27.05
CA LEU A 93 -11.30 17.84 -26.05
C LEU A 93 -12.57 17.03 -26.32
N CYS A 94 -13.22 16.58 -25.25
CA CYS A 94 -14.46 15.82 -25.32
C CYS A 94 -15.66 16.77 -25.45
N LYS A 95 -16.35 16.73 -26.60
CA LYS A 95 -17.57 17.51 -26.82
C LYS A 95 -18.76 16.91 -26.07
N ASP A 96 -18.90 15.60 -26.12
CA ASP A 96 -20.01 14.82 -25.57
C ASP A 96 -19.53 13.46 -25.02
N GLU A 97 -20.47 12.64 -24.56
CA GLU A 97 -20.18 11.31 -24.01
C GLU A 97 -19.54 10.36 -25.03
N ASN A 98 -19.91 10.46 -26.32
CA ASN A 98 -19.30 9.67 -27.37
C ASN A 98 -17.84 10.08 -27.58
N GLY A 99 -17.56 11.38 -27.54
CA GLY A 99 -16.21 11.93 -27.53
C GLY A 99 -15.36 11.35 -26.39
N TYR A 100 -15.89 11.33 -25.16
CA TYR A 100 -15.19 10.75 -24.01
C TYR A 100 -14.89 9.25 -24.18
N ARG A 101 -15.88 8.46 -24.62
CA ARG A 101 -15.70 7.03 -24.91
C ARG A 101 -14.65 6.79 -25.99
N ASN A 102 -14.67 7.61 -27.04
CA ASN A 102 -13.71 7.56 -28.12
C ASN A 102 -12.30 7.93 -27.65
N LEU A 103 -12.15 8.95 -26.81
CA LEU A 103 -10.86 9.28 -26.20
C LEU A 103 -10.34 8.13 -25.32
N CYS A 104 -11.20 7.49 -24.53
CA CYS A 104 -10.82 6.31 -23.74
C CYS A 104 -10.29 5.17 -24.63
N ARG A 105 -10.92 4.94 -25.79
CA ARG A 105 -10.49 3.93 -26.77
C ARG A 105 -9.17 4.30 -27.45
N ILE A 106 -9.00 5.56 -27.87
CA ILE A 106 -7.75 6.06 -28.47
C ILE A 106 -6.59 5.87 -27.50
N LEU A 107 -6.76 6.32 -26.25
CA LEU A 107 -5.74 6.16 -25.21
C LEU A 107 -5.46 4.68 -24.94
N THR A 108 -6.50 3.85 -24.81
CA THR A 108 -6.34 2.40 -24.64
C THR A 108 -5.52 1.78 -25.77
N GLU A 109 -5.91 2.01 -27.03
CA GLU A 109 -5.21 1.44 -28.18
C GLU A 109 -3.74 1.89 -28.22
N SER A 110 -3.47 3.16 -27.92
CA SER A 110 -2.10 3.70 -27.86
C SER A 110 -1.26 3.06 -26.75
N HIS A 111 -1.81 2.87 -25.55
CA HIS A 111 -1.11 2.28 -24.41
C HIS A 111 -0.89 0.77 -24.55
N LEU A 112 -1.78 0.07 -25.26
CA LEU A 112 -1.66 -1.37 -25.49
C LEU A 112 -0.72 -1.73 -26.64
N LYS A 113 -0.61 -0.88 -27.67
CA LYS A 113 0.22 -1.16 -28.87
C LYS A 113 1.63 -0.58 -28.83
N SER A 114 1.84 0.50 -28.08
CA SER A 114 3.13 1.19 -28.03
C SER A 114 4.04 0.62 -26.94
N GLU A 115 5.30 1.07 -26.92
CA GLU A 115 6.14 0.86 -25.75
C GLU A 115 5.50 1.52 -24.52
N ARG A 116 5.41 0.78 -23.40
CA ARG A 116 4.68 1.17 -22.18
C ARG A 116 4.98 2.58 -21.66
N ARG A 117 6.20 3.10 -21.87
CA ARG A 117 6.63 4.41 -21.38
C ARG A 117 6.53 5.53 -22.42
N SER A 118 6.16 5.20 -23.66
CA SER A 118 6.08 6.13 -24.77
C SER A 118 4.85 5.82 -25.63
N PRO A 119 3.63 5.97 -25.08
CA PRO A 119 2.41 5.73 -25.84
C PRO A 119 2.30 6.72 -27.00
N GLN A 120 2.00 6.21 -28.20
CA GLN A 120 1.85 7.00 -29.41
C GLN A 120 0.52 6.66 -30.10
N VAL A 121 -0.13 7.69 -30.65
CA VAL A 121 -1.41 7.58 -31.35
C VAL A 121 -1.17 7.57 -32.85
N SER A 122 -1.68 6.55 -33.53
CA SER A 122 -1.69 6.54 -35.00
C SER A 122 -2.80 7.45 -35.53
N MET A 123 -2.56 8.08 -36.69
CA MET A 123 -3.58 8.93 -37.32
C MET A 123 -4.84 8.12 -37.69
N ASP A 124 -4.67 6.86 -38.07
CA ASP A 124 -5.79 5.96 -38.39
C ASP A 124 -6.68 5.67 -37.18
N CYS A 125 -6.07 5.48 -36.00
CA CYS A 125 -6.80 5.31 -34.74
C CYS A 125 -7.61 6.57 -34.41
N LEU A 126 -6.99 7.75 -34.53
CA LEU A 126 -7.64 9.02 -34.26
C LEU A 126 -8.80 9.29 -35.24
N ILE A 127 -8.63 8.98 -36.53
CA ILE A 127 -9.70 9.12 -37.53
C ILE A 127 -10.85 8.15 -37.26
N ARG A 128 -10.55 6.91 -36.86
CA ARG A 128 -11.57 5.89 -36.55
C ARG A 128 -12.48 6.31 -35.38
N TYR A 129 -11.92 7.00 -34.39
CA TYR A 129 -12.62 7.41 -33.16
C TYR A 129 -12.79 8.94 -33.07
N LYS A 130 -12.93 9.63 -34.20
CA LYS A 130 -12.97 11.11 -34.23
C LYS A 130 -14.27 11.74 -33.72
N ASP A 131 -15.39 11.00 -33.77
CA ASP A 131 -16.71 11.56 -33.52
C ASP A 131 -16.86 12.03 -32.06
N GLY A 132 -17.43 13.22 -31.87
CA GLY A 132 -17.59 13.82 -30.53
C GLY A 132 -16.32 14.46 -29.96
N LEU A 133 -15.22 14.52 -30.73
CA LEU A 133 -13.98 15.19 -30.33
C LEU A 133 -13.82 16.56 -31.00
N ILE A 134 -13.24 17.51 -30.27
CA ILE A 134 -12.69 18.76 -30.81
C ILE A 134 -11.16 18.64 -30.76
N VAL A 135 -10.49 19.01 -31.85
CA VAL A 135 -9.05 18.83 -32.04
C VAL A 135 -8.39 20.18 -32.27
N LEU A 136 -7.34 20.47 -31.50
CA LEU A 136 -6.50 21.66 -31.67
C LEU A 136 -5.17 21.22 -32.29
N SER A 137 -4.56 22.08 -33.11
CA SER A 137 -3.30 21.77 -33.82
C SER A 137 -2.08 21.52 -32.91
N GLY A 138 -2.24 21.70 -31.59
CA GLY A 138 -1.23 21.42 -30.58
C GLY A 138 -0.31 22.60 -30.31
N CYS A 139 0.58 22.40 -29.34
CA CYS A 139 1.58 23.39 -28.95
C CYS A 139 2.68 23.55 -30.02
N ARG A 140 3.81 24.20 -29.69
CA ARG A 140 4.97 24.35 -30.61
C ARG A 140 5.58 23.02 -31.09
N ARG A 141 5.24 21.89 -30.45
CA ARG A 141 5.60 20.53 -30.87
C ARG A 141 4.56 19.87 -31.78
N GLY A 142 3.41 20.51 -32.01
CA GLY A 142 2.43 20.09 -33.02
C GLY A 142 3.01 20.21 -34.42
N GLU A 143 2.53 19.36 -35.33
CA GLU A 143 3.08 19.21 -36.69
C GLU A 143 3.07 20.53 -37.46
N ILE A 144 1.93 21.24 -37.45
CA ILE A 144 1.76 22.51 -38.16
C ILE A 144 2.66 23.62 -37.57
N PRO A 145 2.60 23.94 -36.25
CA PRO A 145 3.51 24.93 -35.66
C PRO A 145 4.99 24.61 -35.87
N TRP A 146 5.38 23.34 -35.75
CA TRP A 146 6.76 22.91 -35.93
C TRP A 146 7.26 23.14 -37.36
N LEU A 147 6.44 22.84 -38.37
CA LEU A 147 6.77 23.07 -39.78
C LEU A 147 6.88 24.57 -40.10
N ILE A 148 5.97 25.39 -39.57
CA ILE A 148 6.00 26.86 -39.74
C ILE A 148 7.28 27.45 -39.14
N LEU A 149 7.65 27.05 -37.92
CA LEU A 149 8.87 27.54 -37.26
C LEU A 149 10.15 27.16 -38.04
N ARG A 150 10.11 26.08 -38.81
CA ARG A 150 11.18 25.66 -39.73
C ARG A 150 11.07 26.23 -41.13
N LYS A 151 10.14 27.16 -41.36
CA LYS A 151 9.86 27.81 -42.66
C LYS A 151 9.44 26.83 -43.76
N ARG A 152 8.86 25.68 -43.40
CA ARG A 152 8.36 24.63 -44.33
C ARG A 152 6.85 24.83 -44.58
N PHE A 153 6.48 25.99 -45.10
CA PHE A 153 5.07 26.43 -45.21
C PHE A 153 4.21 25.51 -46.09
N SER A 154 4.73 25.04 -47.23
CA SER A 154 3.99 24.13 -48.12
C SER A 154 3.59 22.82 -47.43
N GLU A 155 4.47 22.31 -46.56
CA GLU A 155 4.21 21.09 -45.81
C GLU A 155 3.26 21.34 -44.63
N ALA A 156 3.38 22.49 -43.96
CA ALA A 156 2.42 22.91 -42.93
C ALA A 156 1.00 23.01 -43.51
N LYS A 157 0.88 23.56 -44.73
CA LYS A 157 -0.37 23.63 -45.47
C LYS A 157 -0.93 22.25 -45.82
N ALA A 158 -0.08 21.31 -46.25
CA ALA A 158 -0.48 19.93 -46.52
C ALA A 158 -0.94 19.20 -45.24
N ALA A 159 -0.22 19.37 -44.13
CA ALA A 159 -0.61 18.81 -42.82
C ALA A 159 -1.97 19.38 -42.35
N CYS A 160 -2.18 20.68 -42.48
CA CYS A 160 -3.46 21.32 -42.19
C CYS A 160 -4.59 20.77 -43.07
N ALA A 161 -4.38 20.66 -44.39
CA ALA A 161 -5.37 20.08 -45.29
C ALA A 161 -5.76 18.64 -44.88
N LYS A 162 -4.78 17.83 -44.47
CA LYS A 162 -5.00 16.47 -43.98
C LYS A 162 -5.87 16.45 -42.72
N LEU A 163 -5.56 17.27 -41.73
CA LEU A 163 -6.33 17.34 -40.47
C LEU A 163 -7.74 17.90 -40.69
N VAL A 164 -7.89 18.93 -41.54
CA VAL A 164 -9.21 19.45 -41.92
C VAL A 164 -10.04 18.40 -42.63
N SER A 165 -9.43 17.62 -43.54
CA SER A 165 -10.12 16.52 -44.22
C SER A 165 -10.51 15.39 -43.25
N ALA A 166 -9.72 15.15 -42.21
CA ALA A 166 -9.97 14.12 -41.22
C ALA A 166 -11.11 14.49 -40.27
N PHE A 167 -11.06 15.68 -39.66
CA PHE A 167 -11.96 16.08 -38.57
C PHE A 167 -13.11 16.98 -39.01
N GLY A 168 -13.02 17.61 -40.18
CA GLY A 168 -13.96 18.63 -40.63
C GLY A 168 -13.64 20.01 -40.06
N ARG A 169 -14.32 21.03 -40.60
CA ARG A 169 -14.04 22.45 -40.27
C ARG A 169 -14.57 22.90 -38.92
N ASP A 170 -15.58 22.20 -38.39
CA ASP A 170 -16.24 22.57 -37.14
C ASP A 170 -15.57 21.94 -35.90
N SER A 171 -14.77 20.89 -36.11
CA SER A 171 -14.11 20.11 -35.05
C SER A 171 -12.59 20.24 -35.02
N PHE A 172 -11.98 20.97 -35.97
CA PHE A 172 -10.54 21.21 -35.99
C PHE A 172 -10.23 22.71 -35.93
N TYR A 173 -9.32 23.06 -35.03
CA TYR A 173 -8.92 24.44 -34.76
C TYR A 173 -7.41 24.59 -34.78
N LEU A 174 -6.92 25.71 -35.29
CA LEU A 174 -5.51 26.07 -35.12
C LEU A 174 -5.30 26.68 -33.73
N GLU A 175 -4.29 26.20 -33.03
CA GLU A 175 -3.97 26.61 -31.67
C GLU A 175 -2.88 27.68 -31.66
N MET A 176 -3.19 28.84 -31.09
CA MET A 176 -2.24 29.92 -30.86
C MET A 176 -1.86 30.03 -29.39
N SER A 177 -0.58 30.28 -29.13
CA SER A 177 -0.06 30.57 -27.79
C SER A 177 0.98 31.68 -27.88
N GLU A 178 0.94 32.65 -26.94
CA GLU A 178 2.04 33.58 -26.76
C GLU A 178 2.98 33.03 -25.69
N SER A 179 4.12 32.52 -26.14
CA SER A 179 5.09 31.81 -25.30
C SER A 179 6.29 32.66 -24.91
N ALA A 180 6.37 33.92 -25.39
CA ALA A 180 7.54 34.79 -25.28
C ALA A 180 8.84 34.14 -25.78
N LEU A 181 8.71 33.18 -26.71
CA LEU A 181 9.83 32.48 -27.35
C LEU A 181 10.14 33.10 -28.72
N PRO A 182 11.37 32.93 -29.23
CA PRO A 182 11.71 33.34 -30.58
C PRO A 182 10.72 32.78 -31.62
N GLY A 183 10.22 33.68 -32.47
CA GLY A 183 9.30 33.35 -33.56
C GLY A 183 7.81 33.24 -33.18
N SER A 184 7.39 33.49 -31.92
CA SER A 184 5.96 33.42 -31.53
C SER A 184 5.05 34.29 -32.40
N SER A 185 5.37 35.59 -32.56
CA SER A 185 4.55 36.51 -33.35
C SER A 185 4.42 36.08 -34.82
N GLY A 186 5.52 35.64 -35.44
CA GLY A 186 5.51 35.14 -36.83
C GLY A 186 4.74 33.83 -36.98
N LEU A 187 4.84 32.92 -35.98
CA LEU A 187 4.05 31.70 -35.93
C LEU A 187 2.56 32.00 -35.82
N ASN A 188 2.14 32.86 -34.88
CA ASN A 188 0.74 33.20 -34.68
C ASN A 188 0.16 33.87 -35.94
N LYS A 189 0.89 34.78 -36.58
CA LYS A 189 0.47 35.37 -37.86
C LYS A 189 0.26 34.30 -38.95
N ALA A 190 1.21 33.37 -39.12
CA ALA A 190 1.09 32.31 -40.12
C ALA A 190 -0.07 31.33 -39.82
N LEU A 191 -0.37 31.09 -38.53
CA LEU A 191 -1.53 30.29 -38.12
C LEU A 191 -2.85 31.01 -38.42
N GLU A 192 -2.91 32.34 -38.26
CA GLU A 192 -4.08 33.13 -38.65
C GLU A 192 -4.33 33.05 -40.16
N GLU A 193 -3.28 33.29 -40.96
CA GLU A 193 -3.36 33.23 -42.43
C GLU A 193 -3.83 31.84 -42.90
N LEU A 194 -3.33 30.77 -42.27
CA LEU A 194 -3.72 29.40 -42.57
C LEU A 194 -5.18 29.12 -42.15
N GLY A 195 -5.62 29.65 -41.01
CA GLY A 195 -7.01 29.55 -40.56
C GLY A 195 -7.99 30.21 -41.53
N ALA A 196 -7.64 31.41 -42.02
CA ALA A 196 -8.40 32.13 -43.03
C ALA A 196 -8.45 31.37 -44.37
N GLU A 197 -7.32 30.81 -44.81
CA GLU A 197 -7.24 30.04 -46.06
C GLU A 197 -8.14 28.78 -46.04
N PHE A 198 -8.09 27.99 -44.97
CA PHE A 198 -8.85 26.75 -44.86
C PHE A 198 -10.28 26.94 -44.32
N LYS A 199 -10.63 28.17 -43.92
CA LYS A 199 -11.91 28.55 -43.29
C LYS A 199 -12.18 27.71 -42.04
N ILE A 200 -11.19 27.63 -41.16
CA ILE A 200 -11.26 26.94 -39.87
C ILE A 200 -11.01 27.93 -38.73
N GLY A 201 -11.52 27.60 -37.54
CA GLY A 201 -11.37 28.47 -36.38
C GLY A 201 -9.93 28.49 -35.86
N VAL A 202 -9.57 29.61 -35.24
CA VAL A 202 -8.30 29.79 -34.52
C VAL A 202 -8.62 30.10 -33.05
N VAL A 203 -7.89 29.46 -32.12
CA VAL A 203 -8.15 29.54 -30.68
C VAL A 203 -6.89 29.86 -29.90
N ALA A 204 -7.02 30.70 -28.87
CA ALA A 204 -5.95 30.98 -27.91
C ALA A 204 -5.91 29.95 -26.78
N THR A 205 -4.69 29.53 -26.43
CA THR A 205 -4.37 28.78 -25.21
C THR A 205 -3.06 29.33 -24.61
N ASN A 206 -2.70 28.89 -23.40
CA ASN A 206 -1.40 29.23 -22.79
C ASN A 206 -0.51 28.00 -22.48
N ASN A 207 -0.95 26.79 -22.84
CA ASN A 207 -0.29 25.53 -22.49
C ASN A 207 0.20 25.53 -21.02
N VAL A 208 -0.75 25.60 -20.09
CA VAL A 208 -0.48 25.85 -18.67
C VAL A 208 0.08 24.60 -18.00
N HIS A 209 1.12 24.74 -17.17
CA HIS A 209 1.72 23.64 -16.41
C HIS A 209 1.75 23.90 -14.89
N TYR A 210 1.46 25.12 -14.46
CA TYR A 210 1.46 25.51 -13.04
C TYR A 210 0.47 26.65 -12.77
N ALA A 211 0.01 26.77 -11.53
CA ALA A 211 -1.00 27.74 -11.14
C ALA A 211 -0.45 29.17 -11.11
N ASN A 212 0.76 29.37 -10.54
CA ASN A 212 1.37 30.69 -10.40
C ASN A 212 2.76 30.76 -11.04
N LYS A 213 3.16 31.95 -11.47
CA LYS A 213 4.45 32.18 -12.14
C LYS A 213 5.65 31.77 -11.27
N GLU A 214 5.53 31.90 -9.96
CA GLU A 214 6.53 31.54 -8.96
C GLU A 214 6.73 30.03 -8.77
N ASP A 215 5.89 29.19 -9.40
CA ASP A 215 5.99 27.74 -9.36
C ASP A 215 6.89 27.16 -10.47
N PHE A 216 7.40 28.01 -11.37
CA PHE A 216 8.35 27.62 -12.41
C PHE A 216 9.56 26.80 -11.91
N PRO A 217 10.22 27.12 -10.78
CA PRO A 217 11.33 26.30 -10.28
C PRO A 217 10.93 24.86 -9.97
N VAL A 218 9.67 24.60 -9.58
CA VAL A 218 9.17 23.24 -9.33
C VAL A 218 8.98 22.51 -10.65
N HIS A 219 8.40 23.18 -11.66
CA HIS A 219 8.28 22.66 -13.02
C HIS A 219 9.63 22.27 -13.62
N ASP A 220 10.64 23.12 -13.48
CA ASP A 220 11.98 22.86 -14.00
C ASP A 220 12.66 21.68 -13.26
N VAL A 221 12.48 21.58 -11.94
CA VAL A 221 12.97 20.43 -11.16
C VAL A 221 12.28 19.13 -11.59
N LEU A 222 10.95 19.13 -11.76
CA LEU A 222 10.21 17.96 -12.25
C LEU A 222 10.70 17.54 -13.64
N THR A 223 10.92 18.51 -14.53
CA THR A 223 11.50 18.29 -15.87
C THR A 223 12.88 17.64 -15.78
N CYS A 224 13.76 18.15 -14.92
CA CYS A 224 15.08 17.55 -14.68
C CYS A 224 14.99 16.12 -14.14
N ILE A 225 14.06 15.83 -13.21
CA ILE A 225 13.81 14.46 -12.72
C ILE A 225 13.37 13.56 -13.88
N ARG A 226 12.45 14.03 -14.74
CA ARG A 226 11.94 13.29 -15.91
C ARG A 226 13.05 12.97 -16.90
N THR A 227 13.91 13.94 -17.20
CA THR A 227 14.97 13.79 -18.21
C THR A 227 16.29 13.24 -17.65
N LEU A 228 16.35 12.92 -16.36
CA LEU A 228 17.56 12.50 -15.65
C LEU A 228 18.73 13.49 -15.84
N THR A 229 18.42 14.78 -15.81
CA THR A 229 19.40 15.87 -15.94
C THR A 229 19.50 16.66 -14.65
N LYS A 230 20.59 17.41 -14.51
CA LYS A 230 20.82 18.36 -13.42
C LYS A 230 20.39 19.76 -13.84
N ILE A 231 20.13 20.63 -12.86
CA ILE A 231 19.72 22.02 -13.13
C ILE A 231 20.80 22.83 -13.89
N SER A 232 22.07 22.47 -13.72
CA SER A 232 23.22 23.05 -14.41
C SER A 232 23.35 22.58 -15.88
N GLN A 233 22.67 21.51 -16.27
CA GLN A 233 22.74 20.95 -17.62
C GLN A 233 21.66 21.56 -18.52
N VAL A 234 22.06 21.94 -19.73
CA VAL A 234 21.13 22.41 -20.76
C VAL A 234 20.42 21.20 -21.38
N SER A 235 19.10 21.27 -21.51
CA SER A 235 18.27 20.25 -22.14
C SER A 235 17.21 20.89 -23.04
N PRO A 236 16.94 20.36 -24.25
CA PRO A 236 15.85 20.83 -25.12
C PRO A 236 14.44 20.68 -24.51
N GLU A 237 14.31 19.85 -23.47
CA GLU A 237 13.06 19.61 -22.74
C GLU A 237 12.79 20.68 -21.68
N ARG A 238 13.81 21.43 -21.24
CA ARG A 238 13.66 22.49 -20.25
C ARG A 238 13.09 23.75 -20.90
N ARG A 239 12.18 24.42 -20.18
CA ARG A 239 11.56 25.67 -20.63
C ARG A 239 12.53 26.84 -20.45
N LEU A 240 12.51 27.80 -21.38
CA LEU A 240 13.40 28.96 -21.35
C LEU A 240 12.91 30.12 -20.48
N ASN A 241 11.62 30.11 -20.11
CA ASN A 241 10.98 31.17 -19.32
C ASN A 241 9.83 30.60 -18.47
N ALA A 242 9.21 31.46 -17.67
CA ALA A 242 8.15 31.12 -16.70
C ALA A 242 6.74 31.49 -17.19
N GLU A 243 6.47 31.44 -18.51
CA GLU A 243 5.19 31.94 -19.07
C GLU A 243 4.05 30.89 -19.13
N ASN A 244 4.30 29.65 -18.72
CA ASN A 244 3.31 28.55 -18.74
C ASN A 244 2.47 28.46 -17.45
N TYR A 245 2.13 29.59 -16.82
CA TYR A 245 1.22 29.63 -15.66
C TYR A 245 -0.23 29.89 -16.06
N LEU A 246 -1.15 29.72 -15.11
CA LEU A 246 -2.57 30.04 -15.30
C LEU A 246 -2.79 31.57 -15.30
N LYS A 247 -2.67 32.16 -16.50
CA LYS A 247 -2.87 33.61 -16.75
C LYS A 247 -4.33 34.03 -16.60
N SER A 248 -4.55 35.24 -16.13
CA SER A 248 -5.86 35.92 -16.10
C SER A 248 -6.39 36.23 -17.50
N SER A 249 -7.69 36.47 -17.61
CA SER A 249 -8.31 36.90 -18.88
C SER A 249 -7.74 38.24 -19.36
N GLU A 250 -7.37 39.13 -18.44
CA GLU A 250 -6.74 40.41 -18.74
C GLU A 250 -5.32 40.24 -19.32
N GLU A 251 -4.51 39.35 -18.76
CA GLU A 251 -3.18 39.02 -19.29
C GLU A 251 -3.30 38.40 -20.69
N MET A 252 -4.21 37.44 -20.88
CA MET A 252 -4.46 36.83 -22.19
C MET A 252 -4.97 37.85 -23.22
N ALA A 253 -5.84 38.78 -22.81
CA ALA A 253 -6.31 39.87 -23.67
C ALA A 253 -5.19 40.84 -24.07
N ALA A 254 -4.21 41.07 -23.18
CA ALA A 254 -3.05 41.88 -23.50
C ALA A 254 -2.11 41.19 -24.51
N GLU A 255 -1.90 39.87 -24.38
CA GLU A 255 -1.06 39.08 -25.29
C GLU A 255 -1.68 38.90 -26.68
N PHE A 256 -3.00 38.72 -26.74
CA PHE A 256 -3.74 38.51 -27.99
C PHE A 256 -4.45 39.79 -28.47
N ARG A 257 -3.89 40.97 -28.19
CA ARG A 257 -4.48 42.26 -28.60
C ARG A 257 -4.74 42.35 -30.11
N ASP A 258 -3.87 41.74 -30.92
CA ASP A 258 -3.99 41.74 -32.37
C ASP A 258 -5.00 40.69 -32.89
N TYR A 259 -5.40 39.75 -32.03
CA TYR A 259 -6.28 38.62 -32.36
C TYR A 259 -7.42 38.43 -31.32
N PRO A 260 -8.20 39.45 -30.94
CA PRO A 260 -9.11 39.35 -29.79
C PRO A 260 -10.18 38.25 -29.92
N TRP A 261 -10.59 37.90 -31.15
CA TRP A 261 -11.60 36.85 -31.41
C TRP A 261 -11.13 35.43 -31.05
N VAL A 262 -9.81 35.17 -30.97
CA VAL A 262 -9.31 33.83 -30.62
C VAL A 262 -9.60 33.47 -29.15
N LEU A 263 -9.78 34.48 -28.30
CA LEU A 263 -10.23 34.33 -26.92
C LEU A 263 -11.71 33.93 -26.89
N GLU A 264 -12.55 34.63 -27.65
CA GLU A 264 -13.99 34.30 -27.77
C GLU A 264 -14.21 32.88 -28.31
N THR A 265 -13.38 32.45 -29.28
CA THR A 265 -13.38 31.06 -29.77
C THR A 265 -13.12 30.05 -28.67
N SER A 266 -12.20 30.34 -27.73
CA SER A 266 -11.92 29.44 -26.60
C SER A 266 -13.14 29.25 -25.72
N ARG A 267 -13.90 30.34 -25.45
CA ARG A 267 -15.13 30.28 -24.66
C ARG A 267 -16.22 29.51 -25.40
N ARG A 268 -16.37 29.71 -26.71
CA ARG A 268 -17.32 28.95 -27.54
C ARG A 268 -17.03 27.46 -27.52
N ILE A 269 -15.78 27.05 -27.70
CA ILE A 269 -15.37 25.63 -27.63
C ILE A 269 -15.71 25.05 -26.25
N ALA A 270 -15.38 25.79 -25.17
CA ALA A 270 -15.75 25.39 -23.82
C ALA A 270 -17.27 25.21 -23.63
N GLU A 271 -18.11 26.01 -24.30
CA GLU A 271 -19.58 25.87 -24.27
C GLU A 271 -20.08 24.64 -25.03
N GLU A 272 -19.43 24.31 -26.15
CA GLU A 272 -19.72 23.13 -26.95
C GLU A 272 -19.39 21.83 -26.23
N CYS A 273 -18.37 21.82 -25.36
CA CYS A 273 -18.04 20.71 -24.48
C CYS A 273 -19.11 20.57 -23.37
N ARG A 274 -20.08 19.68 -23.57
CA ARG A 274 -21.24 19.47 -22.67
C ARG A 274 -21.12 18.24 -21.79
N PHE A 275 -20.12 17.38 -22.04
CA PHE A 275 -19.92 16.17 -21.25
C PHE A 275 -19.47 16.49 -19.82
N THR A 276 -19.97 15.74 -18.86
CA THR A 276 -19.49 15.73 -17.47
C THR A 276 -19.56 14.29 -16.98
N LEU A 277 -18.54 13.83 -16.25
CA LEU A 277 -18.50 12.47 -15.75
C LEU A 277 -19.72 12.17 -14.85
N PRO A 278 -20.38 11.02 -15.01
CA PRO A 278 -21.54 10.65 -14.21
C PRO A 278 -21.11 10.13 -12.83
N LEU A 279 -20.60 11.04 -11.99
CA LEU A 279 -20.16 10.71 -10.63
C LEU A 279 -21.34 10.17 -9.79
N GLY A 280 -21.10 9.09 -9.05
CA GLY A 280 -22.07 8.47 -8.14
C GLY A 280 -23.09 7.51 -8.77
N LYS A 281 -23.10 7.32 -10.10
CA LYS A 281 -23.97 6.31 -10.74
C LYS A 281 -23.35 4.93 -10.64
N THR A 282 -24.07 3.93 -10.12
CA THR A 282 -23.47 2.59 -9.94
C THR A 282 -23.44 1.74 -11.21
N ASN A 283 -22.32 1.07 -11.45
CA ASN A 283 -22.15 0.06 -12.50
C ASN A 283 -21.67 -1.25 -11.87
N PHE A 284 -22.61 -2.18 -11.65
CA PHE A 284 -22.33 -3.51 -11.08
C PHE A 284 -21.85 -4.51 -12.14
N PRO A 285 -21.03 -5.49 -11.75
CA PRO A 285 -20.74 -6.64 -12.61
C PRO A 285 -22.03 -7.40 -12.95
N SER A 286 -21.97 -8.20 -14.00
CA SER A 286 -23.01 -9.18 -14.31
C SER A 286 -22.44 -10.59 -14.20
N PHE A 287 -23.18 -11.49 -13.54
CA PHE A 287 -22.77 -12.89 -13.41
C PHE A 287 -23.57 -13.79 -14.37
N PRO A 288 -22.92 -14.68 -15.15
CA PRO A 288 -23.63 -15.60 -16.03
C PRO A 288 -24.29 -16.72 -15.20
N VAL A 289 -25.62 -16.70 -15.13
CA VAL A 289 -26.43 -17.71 -14.43
C VAL A 289 -26.91 -18.83 -15.35
N PRO A 290 -27.25 -20.03 -14.82
CA PRO A 290 -27.82 -21.12 -15.62
C PRO A 290 -29.10 -20.68 -16.37
N PRO A 291 -29.35 -21.22 -17.58
CA PRO A 291 -30.55 -20.88 -18.35
C PRO A 291 -31.84 -21.12 -17.54
N GLY A 292 -32.72 -20.12 -17.51
CA GLY A 292 -34.01 -20.19 -16.82
C GLY A 292 -33.98 -19.85 -15.33
N MET A 293 -32.83 -19.42 -14.77
CA MET A 293 -32.72 -18.91 -13.40
C MET A 293 -32.37 -17.42 -13.40
N SER A 294 -32.86 -16.69 -12.41
CA SER A 294 -32.36 -15.36 -12.05
C SER A 294 -31.16 -15.44 -11.10
N SER A 295 -30.38 -14.35 -10.99
CA SER A 295 -29.27 -14.25 -10.03
C SER A 295 -29.73 -14.46 -8.58
N ALA A 296 -30.91 -13.97 -8.22
CA ALA A 296 -31.50 -14.16 -6.89
C ALA A 296 -31.82 -15.63 -6.60
N GLU A 297 -32.43 -16.36 -7.55
CA GLU A 297 -32.74 -17.79 -7.39
C GLU A 297 -31.47 -18.63 -7.30
N TYR A 298 -30.48 -18.33 -8.14
CA TYR A 298 -29.22 -19.06 -8.14
C TYR A 298 -28.43 -18.83 -6.85
N LEU A 299 -28.31 -17.57 -6.41
CA LEU A 299 -27.68 -17.22 -5.13
C LEU A 299 -28.35 -17.93 -3.96
N ARG A 300 -29.69 -17.90 -3.89
CA ARG A 300 -30.46 -18.59 -2.85
C ARG A 300 -30.15 -20.08 -2.81
N LYS A 301 -30.12 -20.76 -3.96
CA LYS A 301 -29.77 -22.18 -4.04
C LYS A 301 -28.40 -22.45 -3.43
N LEU A 302 -27.37 -21.71 -3.85
CA LEU A 302 -26.00 -21.88 -3.36
C LEU A 302 -25.87 -21.67 -1.85
N VAL A 303 -26.57 -20.67 -1.30
CA VAL A 303 -26.58 -20.39 0.13
C VAL A 303 -27.16 -21.54 0.93
N TYR A 304 -28.27 -22.13 0.48
CA TYR A 304 -28.86 -23.27 1.19
C TYR A 304 -28.03 -24.55 1.07
N ASP A 305 -27.41 -24.80 -0.09
CA ASP A 305 -26.48 -25.92 -0.25
C ASP A 305 -25.28 -25.78 0.73
N GLY A 306 -24.71 -24.58 0.81
CA GLY A 306 -23.63 -24.26 1.75
C GLY A 306 -24.05 -24.29 3.22
N ALA A 307 -25.29 -23.91 3.54
CA ALA A 307 -25.84 -24.02 4.89
C ALA A 307 -25.92 -25.47 5.38
N VAL A 308 -26.23 -26.42 4.49
CA VAL A 308 -26.19 -27.86 4.80
C VAL A 308 -24.75 -28.32 5.05
N GLU A 309 -23.79 -27.86 4.25
CA GLU A 309 -22.36 -28.20 4.43
C GLU A 309 -21.82 -27.69 5.78
N ARG A 310 -22.12 -26.44 6.14
CA ARG A 310 -21.53 -25.76 7.31
C ARG A 310 -22.24 -26.07 8.62
N TYR A 311 -23.58 -26.05 8.64
CA TYR A 311 -24.37 -26.27 9.87
C TYR A 311 -24.87 -27.71 10.02
N GLY A 312 -24.81 -28.52 8.96
CA GLY A 312 -25.45 -29.83 8.91
C GLY A 312 -26.97 -29.69 8.86
N ARG A 313 -27.60 -29.47 10.03
CA ARG A 313 -29.06 -29.32 10.15
C ARG A 313 -29.46 -27.84 10.17
N ILE A 314 -30.25 -27.43 9.19
CA ILE A 314 -30.83 -26.08 9.14
C ILE A 314 -31.99 -25.98 10.15
N THR A 315 -31.82 -25.13 11.16
CA THR A 315 -32.87 -24.83 12.15
C THR A 315 -33.76 -23.67 11.67
N GLY A 316 -34.88 -23.44 12.35
CA GLY A 316 -35.77 -22.31 12.04
C GLY A 316 -35.08 -20.95 12.21
N ASP A 317 -34.17 -20.81 13.17
CA ASP A 317 -33.37 -19.60 13.38
C ASP A 317 -32.40 -19.36 12.23
N ILE A 318 -31.71 -20.41 11.76
CA ILE A 318 -30.79 -20.33 10.62
C ILE A 318 -31.56 -19.92 9.36
N SER A 319 -32.68 -20.59 9.05
CA SER A 319 -33.47 -20.24 7.86
C SER A 319 -33.97 -18.80 7.92
N ARG A 320 -34.50 -18.35 9.07
CA ARG A 320 -34.97 -16.97 9.22
C ARG A 320 -33.88 -15.93 8.98
N ARG A 321 -32.66 -16.16 9.50
CA ARG A 321 -31.54 -15.24 9.27
C ARG A 321 -31.12 -15.23 7.80
N LEU A 322 -30.95 -16.39 7.17
CA LEU A 322 -30.58 -16.48 5.75
C LEU A 322 -31.63 -15.82 4.84
N ASP A 323 -32.90 -16.05 5.10
CA ASP A 323 -34.00 -15.44 4.34
C ASP A 323 -34.03 -13.92 4.47
N GLY A 324 -33.79 -13.40 5.69
CA GLY A 324 -33.69 -11.96 5.94
C GLY A 324 -32.51 -11.32 5.18
N GLU A 325 -31.32 -11.93 5.27
CA GLU A 325 -30.13 -11.42 4.56
C GLU A 325 -30.33 -11.45 3.04
N LEU A 326 -30.82 -12.58 2.50
CA LEU A 326 -31.11 -12.73 1.06
C LEU A 326 -32.13 -11.71 0.57
N HIS A 327 -33.17 -11.42 1.36
CA HIS A 327 -34.15 -10.39 1.03
C HIS A 327 -33.50 -9.00 0.86
N VAL A 328 -32.63 -8.62 1.80
CA VAL A 328 -31.92 -7.34 1.75
C VAL A 328 -30.99 -7.26 0.54
N ILE A 329 -30.23 -8.34 0.27
CA ILE A 329 -29.32 -8.41 -0.88
C ILE A 329 -30.09 -8.24 -2.19
N THR A 330 -31.23 -8.93 -2.34
CA THR A 330 -32.06 -8.84 -3.54
C THR A 330 -32.73 -7.47 -3.71
N LYS A 331 -33.19 -6.86 -2.63
CA LYS A 331 -33.78 -5.52 -2.71
C LYS A 331 -32.78 -4.43 -3.10
N LEU A 332 -31.51 -4.61 -2.74
CA LEU A 332 -30.42 -3.69 -3.12
C LEU A 332 -29.81 -3.99 -4.49
N GLY A 333 -30.11 -5.15 -5.10
CA GLY A 333 -29.60 -5.54 -6.41
C GLY A 333 -28.14 -6.00 -6.40
N TYR A 334 -27.68 -6.63 -5.31
CA TYR A 334 -26.28 -7.03 -5.12
C TYR A 334 -26.03 -8.52 -5.38
N GLU A 335 -26.98 -9.25 -5.97
CA GLU A 335 -26.88 -10.70 -6.18
C GLU A 335 -25.68 -11.07 -7.07
N ASP A 336 -25.51 -10.38 -8.19
CA ASP A 336 -24.39 -10.60 -9.12
C ASP A 336 -23.05 -10.33 -8.44
N TYR A 337 -22.97 -9.36 -7.54
CA TYR A 337 -21.75 -9.08 -6.78
C TYR A 337 -21.36 -10.24 -5.86
N PHE A 338 -22.33 -10.78 -5.09
CA PHE A 338 -22.07 -11.95 -4.24
C PHE A 338 -21.70 -13.18 -5.07
N LEU A 339 -22.36 -13.39 -6.22
CA LEU A 339 -22.05 -14.51 -7.11
C LEU A 339 -20.65 -14.40 -7.71
N VAL A 340 -20.21 -13.22 -8.11
CA VAL A 340 -18.84 -13.00 -8.60
C VAL A 340 -17.82 -13.30 -7.51
N VAL A 341 -18.02 -12.79 -6.28
CA VAL A 341 -17.08 -13.06 -5.18
C VAL A 341 -17.07 -14.55 -4.82
N TRP A 342 -18.24 -15.20 -4.76
CA TRP A 342 -18.37 -16.64 -4.55
C TRP A 342 -17.60 -17.43 -5.62
N ASP A 343 -17.75 -17.09 -6.89
CA ASP A 343 -17.08 -17.79 -8.01
C ASP A 343 -15.56 -17.71 -7.91
N LEU A 344 -15.00 -16.54 -7.54
CA LEU A 344 -13.56 -16.39 -7.29
C LEU A 344 -13.07 -17.24 -6.10
N VAL A 345 -13.85 -17.27 -5.02
CA VAL A 345 -13.56 -18.09 -3.83
C VAL A 345 -13.67 -19.59 -4.14
N GLU A 346 -14.68 -19.97 -4.90
CA GLU A 346 -14.93 -21.35 -5.30
C GLU A 346 -13.81 -21.88 -6.22
N PHE A 347 -13.30 -21.03 -7.12
CA PHE A 347 -12.09 -21.33 -7.89
C PHE A 347 -10.87 -21.54 -6.96
N ALA A 348 -10.67 -20.66 -5.98
CA ALA A 348 -9.57 -20.79 -5.02
C ALA A 348 -9.67 -22.11 -4.24
N ARG A 349 -10.85 -22.46 -3.72
CA ARG A 349 -11.11 -23.74 -3.03
C ARG A 349 -10.76 -24.93 -3.92
N LYS A 350 -11.27 -24.97 -5.16
CA LYS A 350 -11.04 -26.07 -6.13
C LYS A 350 -9.56 -26.20 -6.53
N SER A 351 -8.84 -25.09 -6.60
CA SER A 351 -7.42 -25.04 -6.91
C SER A 351 -6.50 -25.25 -5.70
N GLY A 352 -7.07 -25.50 -4.51
CA GLY A 352 -6.31 -25.66 -3.27
C GLY A 352 -5.55 -24.39 -2.85
N ILE A 353 -6.10 -23.21 -3.15
CA ILE A 353 -5.56 -21.91 -2.73
C ILE A 353 -6.28 -21.52 -1.44
N ARG A 354 -5.54 -21.38 -0.33
CA ARG A 354 -6.13 -20.91 0.92
C ARG A 354 -6.56 -19.45 0.80
N HIS A 355 -7.74 -19.17 1.33
CA HIS A 355 -8.34 -17.85 1.37
C HIS A 355 -8.96 -17.56 2.75
N ALA A 356 -9.21 -16.29 3.04
CA ALA A 356 -9.94 -15.84 4.22
C ALA A 356 -10.67 -14.53 3.92
N GLY A 357 -12.00 -14.52 4.04
CA GLY A 357 -12.79 -13.29 4.00
C GLY A 357 -12.63 -12.47 5.29
N ARG A 358 -12.66 -11.14 5.17
CA ARG A 358 -12.48 -10.22 6.30
C ARG A 358 -13.40 -8.99 6.22
N GLY A 359 -13.29 -8.13 7.23
CA GLY A 359 -14.09 -6.89 7.28
C GLY A 359 -15.50 -7.18 7.77
N SER A 360 -16.44 -6.30 7.45
CA SER A 360 -17.85 -6.53 7.79
C SER A 360 -18.48 -7.67 7.01
N ALA A 361 -17.85 -8.20 5.94
CA ALA A 361 -18.36 -9.40 5.26
C ALA A 361 -18.54 -10.60 6.21
N ALA A 362 -17.78 -10.65 7.31
CA ALA A 362 -17.92 -11.67 8.34
C ALA A 362 -19.20 -11.55 9.20
N ASP A 363 -19.94 -10.44 9.11
CA ASP A 363 -21.25 -10.29 9.77
C ASP A 363 -22.39 -11.02 9.02
N SER A 364 -22.12 -11.53 7.81
CA SER A 364 -23.13 -12.16 6.95
C SER A 364 -23.10 -13.69 7.06
N ALA A 365 -24.24 -14.26 7.43
CA ALA A 365 -24.47 -15.69 7.36
C ALA A 365 -24.49 -16.19 5.90
N VAL A 366 -24.96 -15.36 4.96
CA VAL A 366 -24.88 -15.66 3.51
C VAL A 366 -23.42 -15.81 3.07
N ALA A 367 -22.53 -14.89 3.44
CA ALA A 367 -21.11 -14.99 3.09
C ALA A 367 -20.42 -16.23 3.71
N TYR A 368 -20.79 -16.59 4.94
CA TYR A 368 -20.30 -17.80 5.61
C TYR A 368 -20.75 -19.08 4.89
N CYS A 369 -22.02 -19.18 4.49
CA CYS A 369 -22.55 -20.32 3.74
C CYS A 369 -21.93 -20.45 2.34
N LEU A 370 -21.61 -19.34 1.68
CA LEU A 370 -20.89 -19.34 0.40
C LEU A 370 -19.41 -19.71 0.53
N GLY A 371 -18.89 -19.88 1.76
CA GLY A 371 -17.47 -20.16 2.01
C GLY A 371 -16.55 -18.97 1.79
N ILE A 372 -17.10 -17.75 1.66
CA ILE A 372 -16.33 -16.51 1.53
C ILE A 372 -15.64 -16.20 2.87
N THR A 373 -16.33 -16.42 3.98
CA THR A 373 -15.81 -16.24 5.34
C THR A 373 -15.85 -17.56 6.11
N ASP A 374 -14.95 -17.70 7.09
CA ASP A 374 -14.91 -18.84 8.02
C ASP A 374 -15.53 -18.52 9.38
N VAL A 375 -16.05 -17.31 9.58
CA VAL A 375 -16.68 -16.86 10.82
C VAL A 375 -18.18 -17.15 10.77
N ASP A 376 -18.66 -17.95 11.72
CA ASP A 376 -20.09 -18.23 11.90
C ASP A 376 -20.79 -17.01 12.53
N ALA A 377 -21.43 -16.19 11.68
CA ALA A 377 -22.15 -15.00 12.12
C ALA A 377 -23.32 -15.30 13.06
N ILE A 378 -24.01 -16.44 12.89
CA ILE A 378 -25.17 -16.80 13.71
C ILE A 378 -24.70 -17.29 15.08
N GLY A 379 -23.78 -18.26 15.09
CA GLY A 379 -23.24 -18.83 16.32
C GLY A 379 -22.52 -17.81 17.21
N GLN A 380 -21.97 -16.75 16.61
CA GLN A 380 -21.24 -15.69 17.33
C GLN A 380 -22.09 -14.44 17.64
N GLY A 381 -23.33 -14.38 17.14
CA GLY A 381 -24.26 -13.28 17.38
C GLY A 381 -23.86 -11.97 16.70
N LEU A 382 -23.35 -12.04 15.46
CA LEU A 382 -22.91 -10.88 14.68
C LEU A 382 -24.09 -10.20 13.95
N LEU A 383 -23.94 -8.91 13.67
CA LEU A 383 -25.02 -8.04 13.17
C LEU A 383 -24.89 -7.79 11.68
N PHE A 384 -25.77 -8.40 10.89
CA PHE A 384 -25.76 -8.26 9.43
C PHE A 384 -25.94 -6.80 8.99
N GLU A 385 -26.71 -6.02 9.74
CA GLU A 385 -27.00 -4.61 9.47
C GLU A 385 -25.73 -3.75 9.44
N ARG A 386 -24.66 -4.18 10.12
CA ARG A 386 -23.35 -3.55 10.04
C ARG A 386 -22.70 -3.74 8.67
N PHE A 387 -22.96 -4.86 8.01
CA PHE A 387 -22.48 -5.15 6.68
C PHE A 387 -23.38 -4.59 5.58
N LEU A 388 -24.69 -4.74 5.70
CA LEU A 388 -25.65 -4.32 4.68
C LEU A 388 -27.02 -4.00 5.29
N SER A 389 -27.64 -2.89 4.85
CA SER A 389 -29.00 -2.53 5.28
C SER A 389 -29.75 -1.77 4.18
N LEU A 390 -31.10 -1.88 4.20
CA LEU A 390 -31.97 -1.25 3.21
C LEU A 390 -31.96 0.28 3.31
N GLU A 391 -31.88 0.82 4.53
CA GLU A 391 -31.85 2.27 4.79
C GLU A 391 -30.54 2.93 4.30
N ARG A 392 -29.49 2.14 4.10
CA ARG A 392 -28.14 2.60 3.73
C ARG A 392 -27.95 2.73 2.22
N GLY A 393 -28.40 1.76 1.42
CA GLY A 393 -28.22 1.77 -0.04
C GLY A 393 -26.76 1.86 -0.54
N GLU A 394 -25.77 1.72 0.35
CA GLU A 394 -24.35 1.82 0.00
C GLU A 394 -23.80 0.47 -0.46
N LYS A 395 -22.79 0.53 -1.32
CA LYS A 395 -22.14 -0.64 -1.91
C LYS A 395 -21.46 -1.50 -0.83
N PRO A 396 -21.62 -2.84 -0.85
CA PRO A 396 -20.89 -3.74 0.01
C PRO A 396 -19.43 -3.83 -0.45
N ASP A 397 -18.50 -3.93 0.50
CA ASP A 397 -17.07 -4.17 0.25
C ASP A 397 -16.71 -5.54 0.86
N ILE A 398 -16.55 -6.55 0.01
CA ILE A 398 -16.14 -7.91 0.39
C ILE A 398 -14.67 -8.09 0.02
N ASP A 399 -13.83 -8.00 1.03
CA ASP A 399 -12.40 -8.26 0.95
C ASP A 399 -12.10 -9.75 1.16
N VAL A 400 -11.29 -10.34 0.29
CA VAL A 400 -10.80 -11.71 0.45
C VAL A 400 -9.27 -11.74 0.37
N ASP A 401 -8.64 -12.22 1.44
CA ASP A 401 -7.21 -12.50 1.47
C ASP A 401 -6.94 -13.89 0.88
N PHE A 402 -5.96 -14.01 -0.02
CA PHE A 402 -5.49 -15.29 -0.60
C PHE A 402 -4.02 -15.56 -0.21
N ASP A 403 -3.56 -16.80 -0.37
CA ASP A 403 -2.12 -17.10 -0.36
C ASP A 403 -1.40 -16.19 -1.36
N ALA A 404 -0.44 -15.41 -0.84
CA ALA A 404 0.31 -14.42 -1.60
C ALA A 404 1.03 -14.99 -2.82
N ARG A 405 1.41 -16.27 -2.80
CA ARG A 405 2.12 -16.94 -3.90
C ARG A 405 1.20 -17.26 -5.07
N ARG A 406 -0.10 -17.44 -4.81
CA ARG A 406 -1.08 -18.00 -5.76
C ARG A 406 -2.24 -17.07 -6.08
N ARG A 407 -2.34 -15.89 -5.45
CA ARG A 407 -3.33 -14.86 -5.75
C ARG A 407 -3.41 -14.49 -7.25
N ASP A 408 -2.27 -14.48 -7.94
CA ASP A 408 -2.23 -14.16 -9.37
C ASP A 408 -2.96 -15.20 -10.23
N GLU A 409 -3.12 -16.44 -9.76
CA GLU A 409 -3.96 -17.45 -10.41
C GLU A 409 -5.44 -17.07 -10.33
N VAL A 410 -5.90 -16.56 -9.19
CA VAL A 410 -7.30 -16.07 -9.01
C VAL A 410 -7.55 -14.83 -9.87
N THR A 411 -6.57 -13.93 -9.92
CA THR A 411 -6.66 -12.75 -10.80
C THR A 411 -6.75 -13.18 -12.26
N ARG A 412 -5.89 -14.10 -12.70
CA ARG A 412 -5.92 -14.64 -14.07
C ARG A 412 -7.26 -15.31 -14.39
N TYR A 413 -7.79 -16.10 -13.47
CA TYR A 413 -9.11 -16.69 -13.60
C TYR A 413 -10.20 -15.64 -13.84
N ALA A 414 -10.18 -14.52 -13.11
CA ALA A 414 -11.13 -13.43 -13.33
C ALA A 414 -11.05 -12.87 -14.77
N TYR A 415 -9.84 -12.63 -15.29
CA TYR A 415 -9.64 -12.19 -16.68
C TYR A 415 -10.14 -13.21 -17.72
N GLU A 416 -9.88 -14.50 -17.49
CA GLU A 416 -10.32 -15.58 -18.38
C GLU A 416 -11.84 -15.79 -18.35
N LYS A 417 -12.46 -15.67 -17.17
CA LYS A 417 -13.88 -15.91 -16.94
C LYS A 417 -14.78 -14.76 -17.40
N TYR A 418 -14.42 -13.52 -17.05
CA TYR A 418 -15.25 -12.33 -17.30
C TYR A 418 -14.83 -11.54 -18.53
N GLY A 419 -13.67 -11.84 -19.11
CA GLY A 419 -13.17 -11.24 -20.35
C GLY A 419 -12.22 -10.06 -20.13
N GLN A 420 -11.21 -9.95 -21.00
CA GLN A 420 -10.14 -8.95 -20.89
C GLN A 420 -10.62 -7.49 -21.01
N ASP A 421 -11.74 -7.27 -21.70
CA ASP A 421 -12.31 -5.93 -21.89
C ASP A 421 -13.20 -5.49 -20.71
N HIS A 422 -13.53 -6.41 -19.80
CA HIS A 422 -14.44 -6.20 -18.67
C HIS A 422 -13.73 -6.20 -17.30
N VAL A 423 -12.48 -6.68 -17.27
CA VAL A 423 -11.66 -6.77 -16.07
C VAL A 423 -10.45 -5.87 -16.20
N ALA A 424 -10.19 -5.06 -15.18
CA ALA A 424 -8.97 -4.26 -15.08
C ALA A 424 -8.55 -4.10 -13.62
N CYS A 425 -7.26 -4.03 -13.37
CA CYS A 425 -6.74 -3.70 -12.05
C CYS A 425 -6.90 -2.20 -11.76
N VAL A 426 -7.10 -1.83 -10.50
CA VAL A 426 -7.14 -0.44 -10.06
C VAL A 426 -5.72 0.12 -9.98
N ALA A 427 -5.52 1.40 -10.28
CA ALA A 427 -4.22 2.04 -10.11
C ALA A 427 -4.01 2.55 -8.69
N THR A 428 -2.76 2.90 -8.40
CA THR A 428 -2.38 3.72 -7.25
C THR A 428 -1.43 4.79 -7.73
N TYR A 429 -1.52 5.99 -7.18
CA TYR A 429 -0.55 7.04 -7.47
C TYR A 429 0.58 6.99 -6.44
N ASN A 430 1.80 6.73 -6.89
CA ASN A 430 2.97 6.90 -6.03
C ASN A 430 3.31 8.38 -5.98
N THR A 431 3.06 9.04 -4.86
CA THR A 431 3.35 10.46 -4.67
C THR A 431 4.74 10.70 -4.08
N PHE A 432 5.26 11.92 -4.23
CA PHE A 432 6.49 12.31 -3.54
C PHE A 432 6.24 12.42 -2.04
N GLN A 433 6.73 11.44 -1.30
CA GLN A 433 6.82 11.50 0.16
C GLN A 433 8.03 12.34 0.58
N ALA A 434 8.02 12.93 1.78
CA ALA A 434 9.06 13.85 2.28
C ALA A 434 10.51 13.37 2.00
N ARG A 435 10.82 12.11 2.33
CA ARG A 435 12.14 11.49 2.07
C ARG A 435 12.47 11.40 0.58
N ALA A 436 11.50 11.02 -0.26
CA ALA A 436 11.68 10.90 -1.70
C ALA A 436 11.84 12.28 -2.36
N ALA A 437 11.03 13.26 -1.95
CA ALA A 437 11.11 14.64 -2.42
C ALA A 437 12.51 15.23 -2.18
N ILE A 438 13.06 15.06 -0.96
CA ILE A 438 14.42 15.50 -0.62
C ILE A 438 15.48 14.80 -1.47
N ARG A 439 15.40 13.47 -1.65
CA ARG A 439 16.39 12.76 -2.47
C ARG A 439 16.37 13.22 -3.92
N GLU A 440 15.20 13.33 -4.52
CA GLU A 440 15.08 13.63 -5.96
C GLU A 440 15.40 15.09 -6.27
N ALA A 441 14.85 16.04 -5.50
CA ALA A 441 15.22 17.44 -5.62
C ALA A 441 16.72 17.64 -5.32
N GLY A 442 17.25 16.93 -4.33
CA GLY A 442 18.67 16.98 -3.96
C GLY A 442 19.60 16.53 -5.09
N LYS A 443 19.24 15.45 -5.80
CA LYS A 443 20.00 14.97 -6.97
C LYS A 443 20.03 16.02 -8.09
N VAL A 444 18.89 16.62 -8.39
CA VAL A 444 18.77 17.66 -9.45
C VAL A 444 19.57 18.92 -9.09
N LEU A 445 19.55 19.30 -7.80
CA LEU A 445 20.30 20.43 -7.25
C LEU A 445 21.77 20.08 -6.94
N GLU A 446 22.25 18.90 -7.33
CA GLU A 446 23.64 18.45 -7.24
C GLU A 446 24.20 18.31 -5.82
N PHE A 447 23.38 17.89 -4.86
CA PHE A 447 23.87 17.47 -3.54
C PHE A 447 24.60 16.11 -3.64
N PRO A 448 25.67 15.88 -2.85
CA PRO A 448 26.36 14.59 -2.80
C PRO A 448 25.40 13.45 -2.43
N GLN A 449 25.52 12.31 -3.10
CA GLN A 449 24.59 11.19 -2.92
C GLN A 449 24.66 10.59 -1.52
N GLU A 450 25.87 10.49 -0.94
CA GLU A 450 26.10 9.99 0.41
C GLU A 450 25.36 10.84 1.44
N LEU A 451 25.37 12.17 1.25
CA LEU A 451 24.68 13.10 2.12
C LEU A 451 23.15 12.92 2.03
N LEU A 452 22.61 12.77 0.81
CA LEU A 452 21.18 12.59 0.59
C LEU A 452 20.68 11.27 1.18
N ASP A 453 21.45 10.19 1.03
CA ASP A 453 21.09 8.87 1.57
C ASP A 453 21.09 8.88 3.10
N VAL A 454 22.09 9.51 3.73
CA VAL A 454 22.13 9.67 5.18
C VAL A 454 20.97 10.57 5.65
N PHE A 455 20.76 11.71 5.01
CA PHE A 455 19.69 12.65 5.38
C PHE A 455 18.31 11.98 5.30
N ALA A 456 18.02 11.32 4.18
CA ALA A 456 16.73 10.68 3.99
C ALA A 456 16.51 9.44 4.88
N LYS A 457 17.55 8.69 5.26
CA LYS A 457 17.43 7.57 6.22
C LYS A 457 17.14 8.07 7.65
N ARG A 458 17.72 9.20 8.05
CA ARG A 458 17.55 9.78 9.39
C ARG A 458 16.29 10.62 9.55
N LEU A 459 15.75 11.17 8.47
CA LEU A 459 14.50 11.93 8.47
C LEU A 459 13.35 11.03 8.96
N PRO A 460 12.60 11.37 10.02
CA PRO A 460 11.43 10.59 10.45
C PRO A 460 10.33 10.55 9.37
N HIS A 461 9.34 9.67 9.56
CA HIS A 461 8.13 9.68 8.73
C HIS A 461 7.25 10.86 9.15
N ILE A 462 7.44 12.00 8.50
CA ILE A 462 6.74 13.27 8.74
C ILE A 462 6.27 13.88 7.41
N SER A 463 5.36 14.85 7.50
CA SER A 463 5.02 15.69 6.36
C SER A 463 6.24 16.49 5.88
N ALA A 464 6.27 16.83 4.59
CA ALA A 464 7.32 17.69 4.05
C ALA A 464 7.34 19.08 4.69
N GLU A 465 6.19 19.57 5.16
CA GLU A 465 6.09 20.85 5.87
C GLU A 465 6.86 20.87 7.19
N ASP A 466 6.95 19.73 7.87
CA ASP A 466 7.60 19.61 9.17
C ASP A 466 9.12 19.36 9.08
N ILE A 467 9.70 19.21 7.87
CA ILE A 467 11.13 18.89 7.70
C ILE A 467 12.01 19.95 8.38
N GLU A 468 11.66 21.22 8.20
CA GLU A 468 12.42 22.35 8.75
C GLU A 468 12.43 22.33 10.29
N ARG A 469 11.26 22.10 10.89
CA ARG A 469 11.13 21.90 12.34
C ARG A 469 11.92 20.66 12.79
N ALA A 470 11.93 19.60 11.99
CA ALA A 470 12.65 18.37 12.32
C ALA A 470 14.17 18.55 12.34
N LEU A 471 14.74 19.33 11.40
CA LEU A 471 16.17 19.68 11.41
C LEU A 471 16.60 20.33 12.74
N ASP A 472 15.73 21.15 13.33
CA ASP A 472 15.99 21.89 14.57
C ASP A 472 15.51 21.19 15.85
N SER A 473 14.84 20.03 15.79
CA SER A 473 14.31 19.33 16.97
C SER A 473 14.75 17.87 17.10
N VAL A 474 15.01 17.19 15.99
CA VAL A 474 15.32 15.76 15.93
C VAL A 474 16.83 15.52 16.12
N PRO A 475 17.27 14.80 17.18
CA PRO A 475 18.69 14.61 17.50
C PRO A 475 19.52 14.02 16.35
N GLU A 476 19.01 13.01 15.65
CA GLU A 476 19.72 12.34 14.55
C GLU A 476 19.92 13.23 13.31
N LEU A 477 19.04 14.22 13.09
CA LEU A 477 19.16 15.21 12.02
C LEU A 477 20.08 16.36 12.42
N LYS A 478 19.98 16.85 13.67
CA LYS A 478 20.90 17.87 14.21
C LYS A 478 22.36 17.45 14.08
N ALA A 479 22.64 16.17 14.33
CA ALA A 479 23.98 15.60 14.24
C ALA A 479 24.59 15.64 12.83
N LEU A 480 23.81 15.94 11.78
CA LEU A 480 24.32 16.10 10.41
C LEU A 480 24.94 17.48 10.15
N HIS A 481 24.75 18.46 11.03
CA HIS A 481 25.33 19.80 10.92
C HIS A 481 25.13 20.45 9.52
N LEU A 482 23.93 20.29 8.95
CA LEU A 482 23.62 20.75 7.59
C LEU A 482 23.58 22.29 7.50
N SER A 483 24.08 22.84 6.38
CA SER A 483 24.03 24.29 6.10
C SER A 483 22.59 24.75 5.82
N LYS A 484 22.06 25.67 6.65
CA LYS A 484 20.68 26.17 6.55
C LYS A 484 20.35 26.82 5.20
N GLY A 485 21.30 27.55 4.58
CA GLY A 485 21.04 28.28 3.34
C GLY A 485 20.78 27.38 2.12
N LYS A 486 21.65 26.40 1.87
CA LYS A 486 21.47 25.46 0.74
C LYS A 486 20.34 24.47 1.00
N VAL A 487 20.23 23.97 2.23
CA VAL A 487 19.19 23.00 2.59
C VAL A 487 17.81 23.65 2.65
N GLY A 488 17.68 24.93 3.00
CA GLY A 488 16.41 25.66 2.98
C GLY A 488 15.73 25.60 1.60
N LYS A 489 16.45 25.94 0.53
CA LYS A 489 15.92 25.85 -0.85
C LYS A 489 15.50 24.43 -1.25
N LEU A 490 16.29 23.43 -0.84
CA LEU A 490 15.95 22.02 -1.08
C LEU A 490 14.65 21.65 -0.36
N VAL A 491 14.48 22.09 0.88
CA VAL A 491 13.28 21.85 1.68
C VAL A 491 12.07 22.56 1.08
N ASP A 492 12.20 23.80 0.61
CA ASP A 492 11.09 24.54 -0.01
C ASP A 492 10.59 23.87 -1.31
N ILE A 493 11.50 23.41 -2.15
CA ILE A 493 11.15 22.62 -3.34
C ILE A 493 10.52 21.29 -2.92
N ALA A 494 11.08 20.60 -1.92
CA ALA A 494 10.54 19.34 -1.44
C ALA A 494 9.12 19.48 -0.85
N LYS A 495 8.81 20.60 -0.19
CA LYS A 495 7.45 20.95 0.29
C LYS A 495 6.48 21.07 -0.88
N LYS A 496 6.86 21.79 -1.95
CA LYS A 496 6.00 21.94 -3.15
C LYS A 496 5.86 20.67 -3.99
N LEU A 497 6.87 19.80 -3.96
CA LEU A 497 6.80 18.49 -4.62
C LEU A 497 5.94 17.49 -3.86
N ALA A 498 5.78 17.66 -2.54
CA ALA A 498 5.08 16.70 -1.69
C ALA A 498 3.67 16.43 -2.20
N ASP A 499 3.24 15.18 -2.14
CA ASP A 499 1.93 14.72 -2.58
C ASP A 499 1.61 14.90 -4.09
N LEU A 500 2.51 15.48 -4.89
CA LEU A 500 2.41 15.39 -6.34
C LEU A 500 2.60 13.93 -6.78
N PRO A 501 1.78 13.41 -7.70
CA PRO A 501 1.91 12.06 -8.20
C PRO A 501 3.14 11.98 -9.11
N ARG A 502 3.99 10.99 -8.84
CA ARG A 502 5.25 10.77 -9.56
C ARG A 502 5.07 9.81 -10.73
N HIS A 503 4.34 8.72 -10.51
CA HIS A 503 4.05 7.71 -11.52
C HIS A 503 2.89 6.84 -11.08
N LEU A 504 2.29 6.17 -12.06
CA LEU A 504 1.22 5.19 -11.87
C LEU A 504 1.80 3.85 -11.38
N GLY A 505 1.23 3.32 -10.30
CA GLY A 505 1.45 1.97 -9.77
C GLY A 505 0.19 1.12 -9.87
N THR A 506 0.33 -0.19 -9.68
CA THR A 506 -0.81 -1.12 -9.62
C THR A 506 -1.28 -1.25 -8.18
N HIS A 507 -2.58 -1.10 -7.92
CA HIS A 507 -3.17 -1.37 -6.60
C HIS A 507 -2.84 -2.81 -6.17
N LEU A 508 -2.58 -3.00 -4.88
CA LEU A 508 -2.08 -4.28 -4.38
C LEU A 508 -3.11 -5.41 -4.47
N GLY A 509 -4.41 -5.13 -4.54
CA GLY A 509 -5.43 -6.19 -4.70
C GLY A 509 -6.67 -5.80 -5.48
N GLY A 510 -6.78 -4.54 -5.91
CA GLY A 510 -8.04 -4.00 -6.42
C GLY A 510 -8.22 -4.38 -7.87
N ILE A 511 -9.30 -5.10 -8.18
CA ILE A 511 -9.77 -5.34 -9.53
C ILE A 511 -11.16 -4.76 -9.70
N VAL A 512 -11.46 -4.29 -10.90
CA VAL A 512 -12.80 -3.90 -11.32
C VAL A 512 -13.31 -4.97 -12.26
N ILE A 513 -14.55 -5.38 -12.05
CA ILE A 513 -15.29 -6.23 -12.98
C ILE A 513 -16.55 -5.46 -13.37
N SER A 514 -16.69 -5.15 -14.65
CA SER A 514 -17.76 -4.30 -15.18
C SER A 514 -18.69 -5.09 -16.09
N ARG A 515 -19.98 -4.76 -16.07
CA ARG A 515 -20.97 -5.29 -17.03
C ARG A 515 -20.64 -4.86 -18.46
N ASP A 516 -20.38 -3.57 -18.66
CA ASP A 516 -19.97 -3.02 -19.95
C ASP A 516 -18.44 -3.02 -20.09
N PRO A 517 -17.87 -2.95 -21.30
CA PRO A 517 -16.43 -2.84 -21.47
C PRO A 517 -15.86 -1.65 -20.69
N VAL A 518 -14.78 -1.90 -19.92
CA VAL A 518 -14.13 -0.88 -19.08
C VAL A 518 -13.72 0.35 -19.89
N THR A 519 -13.34 0.13 -21.16
CA THR A 519 -12.96 1.16 -22.12
C THR A 519 -14.04 2.20 -22.44
N TRP A 520 -15.30 1.96 -22.04
CA TRP A 520 -16.38 2.94 -22.17
C TRP A 520 -16.39 3.97 -21.04
N ILE A 521 -15.77 3.64 -19.90
CA ILE A 521 -15.82 4.44 -18.67
C ILE A 521 -14.43 5.01 -18.37
N SER A 522 -13.39 4.25 -18.68
CA SER A 522 -12.00 4.59 -18.40
C SER A 522 -11.10 4.11 -19.53
N PRO A 523 -10.05 4.85 -19.93
CA PRO A 523 -8.97 4.23 -20.68
C PRO A 523 -8.30 3.15 -19.82
N VAL A 524 -7.60 2.22 -20.47
CA VAL A 524 -6.77 1.25 -19.77
C VAL A 524 -5.36 1.22 -20.34
N GLN A 525 -4.39 0.83 -19.51
CA GLN A 525 -2.98 0.71 -19.91
C GLN A 525 -2.31 -0.50 -19.28
N VAL A 526 -1.20 -0.95 -19.88
CA VAL A 526 -0.44 -2.09 -19.35
C VAL A 526 0.43 -1.62 -18.17
N ALA A 527 0.24 -2.24 -17.01
CA ALA A 527 1.11 -2.06 -15.87
C ALA A 527 2.48 -2.74 -16.08
N ALA A 528 3.48 -2.37 -15.28
CA ALA A 528 4.79 -3.04 -15.33
C ALA A 528 4.71 -4.56 -15.04
N LYS A 529 3.65 -5.01 -14.35
CA LYS A 529 3.36 -6.43 -14.08
C LYS A 529 2.71 -7.17 -15.26
N GLY A 530 2.43 -6.49 -16.38
CA GLY A 530 1.79 -7.09 -17.55
C GLY A 530 0.26 -7.20 -17.48
N VAL A 531 -0.37 -6.70 -16.42
CA VAL A 531 -1.83 -6.64 -16.27
C VAL A 531 -2.38 -5.29 -16.73
N THR A 532 -3.61 -5.28 -17.22
CA THR A 532 -4.33 -4.07 -17.59
C THR A 532 -4.78 -3.30 -16.34
N ILE A 533 -4.56 -1.99 -16.31
CA ILE A 533 -4.99 -1.11 -15.22
C ILE A 533 -5.84 0.05 -15.73
N VAL A 534 -6.87 0.43 -14.95
CA VAL A 534 -7.52 1.74 -15.08
C VAL A 534 -6.63 2.79 -14.42
N PRO A 535 -6.40 3.96 -15.04
CA PRO A 535 -5.48 4.96 -14.50
C PRO A 535 -6.15 5.85 -13.44
N PHE A 536 -7.07 5.27 -12.66
CA PHE A 536 -7.82 5.87 -11.55
C PHE A 536 -7.49 5.11 -10.26
N ASP A 537 -7.38 5.84 -9.15
CA ASP A 537 -7.19 5.23 -7.84
C ASP A 537 -8.50 4.69 -7.24
N LYS A 538 -8.43 4.15 -6.02
CA LYS A 538 -9.58 3.57 -5.33
C LYS A 538 -10.75 4.55 -5.22
N GLU A 539 -10.48 5.80 -4.82
CA GLU A 539 -11.53 6.79 -4.59
C GLU A 539 -12.18 7.20 -5.93
N ASP A 540 -11.36 7.38 -6.96
CA ASP A 540 -11.84 7.77 -8.28
C ASP A 540 -12.66 6.65 -8.96
N VAL A 541 -12.26 5.38 -8.80
CA VAL A 541 -13.02 4.21 -9.28
C VAL A 541 -14.39 4.10 -8.59
N GLU A 542 -14.44 4.28 -7.27
CA GLU A 542 -15.68 4.23 -6.50
C GLU A 542 -16.66 5.34 -6.92
N GLU A 543 -16.14 6.55 -7.10
CA GLU A 543 -16.88 7.74 -7.55
C GLU A 543 -17.42 7.56 -8.98
N LEU A 544 -16.68 6.89 -9.86
CA LEU A 544 -17.14 6.53 -11.22
C LEU A 544 -18.22 5.45 -11.24
N GLY A 545 -18.56 4.87 -10.08
CA GLY A 545 -19.60 3.86 -10.02
C GLY A 545 -19.13 2.43 -10.12
N LEU A 546 -17.88 2.22 -10.52
CA LEU A 546 -17.30 0.91 -10.74
C LEU A 546 -17.18 0.15 -9.41
N VAL A 547 -17.47 -1.14 -9.46
CA VAL A 547 -17.35 -2.01 -8.29
C VAL A 547 -15.97 -2.63 -8.27
N LYS A 548 -15.25 -2.32 -7.20
CA LYS A 548 -13.94 -2.88 -6.92
C LYS A 548 -14.11 -4.12 -6.04
N ILE A 549 -13.36 -5.17 -6.37
CA ILE A 549 -13.16 -6.34 -5.52
C ILE A 549 -11.68 -6.35 -5.12
N ASP A 550 -11.40 -6.41 -3.82
CA ASP A 550 -10.04 -6.47 -3.31
C ASP A 550 -9.62 -7.94 -3.13
N LEU A 551 -8.85 -8.43 -4.11
CA LEU A 551 -8.12 -9.70 -4.06
C LEU A 551 -6.78 -9.48 -3.37
N LEU A 552 -6.80 -9.63 -2.05
CA LEU A 552 -5.68 -9.31 -1.20
C LEU A 552 -4.76 -10.52 -1.03
N CYS A 553 -3.57 -10.28 -0.48
CA CYS A 553 -2.61 -11.32 -0.23
C CYS A 553 -2.18 -11.32 1.23
N LEU A 554 -2.21 -12.48 1.86
CA LEU A 554 -1.75 -12.66 3.22
C LEU A 554 -0.72 -13.79 3.27
N ARG A 555 0.55 -13.44 3.50
CA ARG A 555 1.67 -14.40 3.59
C ARG A 555 1.51 -15.41 4.72
N THR A 556 0.80 -15.03 5.79
CA THR A 556 0.45 -15.95 6.88
C THR A 556 -0.36 -17.15 6.37
N LEU A 557 -1.22 -17.00 5.35
CA LEU A 557 -1.96 -18.12 4.79
C LEU A 557 -1.02 -19.14 4.14
N GLY A 558 -0.02 -18.67 3.39
CA GLY A 558 1.05 -19.52 2.83
C GLY A 558 1.90 -20.19 3.91
N ALA A 559 2.24 -19.46 4.98
CA ALA A 559 2.98 -20.03 6.11
C ALA A 559 2.14 -21.09 6.87
N VAL A 560 0.83 -20.90 7.00
CA VAL A 560 -0.04 -21.93 7.58
C VAL A 560 -0.10 -23.17 6.68
N ASP A 561 -0.25 -23.00 5.37
CA ASP A 561 -0.26 -24.15 4.44
C ASP A 561 1.06 -24.92 4.44
N ASP A 562 2.19 -24.23 4.37
CA ASP A 562 3.51 -24.87 4.42
C ASP A 562 3.70 -25.63 5.74
N ALA A 563 3.27 -25.04 6.87
CA ALA A 563 3.34 -25.71 8.18
C ALA A 563 2.46 -26.96 8.22
N LEU A 564 1.21 -26.89 7.71
CA LEU A 564 0.30 -28.02 7.63
C LEU A 564 0.83 -29.12 6.72
N GLU A 565 1.53 -28.78 5.64
CA GLU A 565 2.19 -29.75 4.77
C GLU A 565 3.32 -30.48 5.51
N TYR A 566 4.20 -29.76 6.20
CA TYR A 566 5.26 -30.39 7.01
C TYR A 566 4.67 -31.29 8.10
N ILE A 567 3.66 -30.81 8.83
CA ILE A 567 2.97 -31.59 9.88
C ILE A 567 2.32 -32.83 9.27
N SER A 568 1.64 -32.70 8.13
CA SER A 568 0.97 -33.82 7.46
C SER A 568 1.97 -34.87 7.00
N ASN A 569 3.12 -34.46 6.45
CA ASN A 569 4.19 -35.37 6.06
C ASN A 569 4.79 -36.09 7.28
N ALA A 570 5.04 -35.36 8.37
CA ALA A 570 5.54 -35.94 9.62
C ALA A 570 4.53 -36.93 10.23
N ARG A 571 3.25 -36.59 10.29
CA ARG A 571 2.17 -37.47 10.78
C ARG A 571 1.96 -38.69 9.89
N ARG A 572 2.02 -38.54 8.56
CA ARG A 572 1.95 -39.66 7.61
C ARG A 572 3.08 -40.67 7.85
N SER A 573 4.29 -40.20 8.14
CA SER A 573 5.42 -41.09 8.50
C SER A 573 5.16 -41.89 9.78
N ARG A 574 4.31 -41.39 10.68
CA ARG A 574 3.86 -42.05 11.92
C ARG A 574 2.51 -42.77 11.80
N ARG A 575 1.88 -42.78 10.62
CA ARG A 575 0.53 -43.33 10.36
C ARG A 575 -0.59 -42.62 11.15
N GLU A 576 -0.44 -41.32 11.40
CA GLU A 576 -1.45 -40.47 12.04
C GLU A 576 -2.27 -39.68 10.99
N ASN A 577 -3.49 -39.28 11.34
CA ASN A 577 -4.33 -38.44 10.49
C ASN A 577 -3.72 -37.03 10.34
N PRO A 578 -3.86 -36.38 9.16
CA PRO A 578 -3.40 -35.02 8.95
C PRO A 578 -4.09 -34.07 9.93
N LEU A 579 -3.41 -32.98 10.30
CA LEU A 579 -4.01 -31.95 11.13
C LEU A 579 -5.00 -31.15 10.29
N ASP A 580 -6.27 -31.16 10.68
CA ASP A 580 -7.25 -30.26 10.09
C ASP A 580 -7.20 -28.88 10.78
N TYR A 581 -6.87 -27.86 10.00
CA TYR A 581 -6.78 -26.47 10.46
C TYR A 581 -8.12 -25.92 10.96
N LEU A 582 -9.24 -26.30 10.33
CA LEU A 582 -10.55 -25.77 10.73
C LEU A 582 -10.95 -26.32 12.10
N SER A 583 -10.59 -27.58 12.39
CA SER A 583 -10.89 -28.29 13.63
C SER A 583 -9.90 -28.05 14.79
N ILE A 584 -8.95 -27.10 14.68
CA ILE A 584 -8.06 -26.76 15.81
C ILE A 584 -8.90 -26.22 16.99
N PRO A 585 -8.77 -26.78 18.21
CA PRO A 585 -9.56 -26.38 19.37
C PRO A 585 -9.20 -24.96 19.85
N LEU A 586 -10.21 -24.15 20.16
CA LEU A 586 -10.05 -22.73 20.56
C LEU A 586 -9.86 -22.53 22.08
N ASP A 587 -9.75 -23.61 22.84
CA ASP A 587 -9.70 -23.68 24.31
C ASP A 587 -8.44 -24.41 24.86
N ASP A 588 -7.38 -24.53 24.05
CA ASP A 588 -6.15 -25.23 24.43
C ASP A 588 -5.35 -24.46 25.51
N ALA A 589 -5.23 -25.06 26.70
CA ALA A 589 -4.60 -24.43 27.85
C ALA A 589 -3.11 -24.09 27.64
N ALA A 590 -2.37 -24.93 26.90
CA ALA A 590 -0.96 -24.70 26.61
C ALA A 590 -0.76 -23.47 25.71
N THR A 591 -1.58 -23.33 24.67
CA THR A 591 -1.59 -22.16 23.78
C THR A 591 -1.84 -20.87 24.55
N TYR A 592 -2.85 -20.83 25.43
CA TYR A 592 -3.10 -19.64 26.26
C TYR A 592 -1.99 -19.39 27.27
N ALA A 593 -1.38 -20.44 27.85
CA ALA A 593 -0.22 -20.28 28.72
C ALA A 593 0.94 -19.58 28.01
N ARG A 594 1.24 -19.98 26.76
CA ARG A 594 2.24 -19.29 25.93
C ARG A 594 1.85 -17.85 25.61
N LEU A 595 0.59 -17.59 25.25
CA LEU A 595 0.15 -16.22 24.96
C LEU A 595 0.41 -15.30 26.16
N ARG A 596 0.14 -15.77 27.38
CA ARG A 596 0.36 -14.99 28.62
C ARG A 596 1.83 -14.66 28.89
N THR A 597 2.80 -15.42 28.36
CA THR A 597 4.23 -15.05 28.49
C THR A 597 4.66 -13.94 27.52
N GLY A 598 3.83 -13.63 26.50
CA GLY A 598 4.18 -12.64 25.47
C GLY A 598 5.22 -13.14 24.47
N GLU A 599 5.46 -14.45 24.41
CA GLU A 599 6.38 -15.10 23.46
C GLU A 599 5.71 -15.39 22.11
N THR A 600 5.21 -14.33 21.47
CA THR A 600 4.35 -14.39 20.28
C THR A 600 5.04 -13.96 18.98
N VAL A 601 6.39 -13.99 18.91
CA VAL A 601 7.11 -13.71 17.66
C VAL A 601 6.71 -14.73 16.58
N GLY A 602 6.30 -14.25 15.40
CA GLY A 602 5.77 -15.08 14.31
C GLY A 602 4.28 -15.37 14.39
N VAL A 603 3.60 -15.02 15.50
CA VAL A 603 2.15 -15.18 15.66
C VAL A 603 1.44 -14.02 14.95
N PHE A 604 0.47 -14.35 14.10
CA PHE A 604 -0.27 -13.36 13.32
C PHE A 604 -0.95 -12.32 14.22
N GLN A 605 -0.81 -11.03 13.89
CA GLN A 605 -1.34 -9.86 14.62
C GLN A 605 -0.85 -9.66 16.07
N LEU A 606 -0.28 -10.66 16.74
CA LEU A 606 0.05 -10.61 18.17
C LEU A 606 1.55 -10.42 18.46
N GLU A 607 2.39 -10.24 17.45
CA GLU A 607 3.85 -10.24 17.61
C GLU A 607 4.49 -8.87 17.90
N SER A 608 3.79 -7.76 17.65
CA SER A 608 4.35 -6.42 17.87
C SER A 608 4.74 -6.22 19.35
N PRO A 609 5.77 -5.41 19.67
CA PRO A 609 6.17 -5.19 21.07
C PRO A 609 5.02 -4.73 21.97
N ALA A 610 4.12 -3.87 21.45
CA ALA A 610 2.94 -3.43 22.17
C ALA A 610 1.91 -4.55 22.41
N GLN A 611 1.72 -5.46 21.43
CA GLN A 611 0.86 -6.62 21.58
C GLN A 611 1.45 -7.63 22.56
N ARG A 612 2.74 -7.97 22.44
CA ARG A 612 3.46 -8.81 23.40
C ARG A 612 3.30 -8.30 24.84
N ALA A 613 3.55 -7.01 25.04
CA ALA A 613 3.34 -6.36 26.34
C ALA A 613 1.87 -6.38 26.80
N LEU A 614 0.90 -6.29 25.89
CA LEU A 614 -0.51 -6.45 26.23
C LEU A 614 -0.83 -7.86 26.71
N GLN A 615 -0.40 -8.89 25.97
CA GLN A 615 -0.73 -10.28 26.29
C GLN A 615 -0.27 -10.67 27.71
N THR A 616 0.93 -10.22 28.10
CA THR A 616 1.46 -10.43 29.46
C THR A 616 0.64 -9.79 30.58
N ARG A 617 -0.14 -8.75 30.26
CA ARG A 617 -1.00 -8.03 31.21
C ARG A 617 -2.44 -8.51 31.15
N LEU A 618 -2.93 -8.87 29.96
CA LEU A 618 -4.30 -9.27 29.69
C LEU A 618 -4.67 -10.55 30.45
N GLY A 619 -3.79 -11.55 30.45
CA GLY A 619 -4.07 -12.83 31.10
C GLY A 619 -5.09 -13.67 30.34
N ALA A 620 -5.01 -13.67 29.00
CA ALA A 620 -5.96 -14.33 28.12
C ALA A 620 -6.13 -15.83 28.46
N ASP A 621 -7.38 -16.29 28.48
CA ASP A 621 -7.76 -17.71 28.66
C ASP A 621 -8.90 -18.17 27.74
N ASN A 622 -9.42 -17.29 26.88
CA ASN A 622 -10.48 -17.58 25.94
C ASN A 622 -10.33 -16.73 24.67
N ILE A 623 -11.11 -17.07 23.63
CA ILE A 623 -11.00 -16.42 22.32
C ILE A 623 -11.42 -14.95 22.36
N GLU A 624 -12.38 -14.57 23.21
CA GLU A 624 -12.89 -13.20 23.33
C GLU A 624 -11.78 -12.23 23.80
N ASP A 625 -10.87 -12.70 24.66
CA ASP A 625 -9.69 -11.94 25.06
C ASP A 625 -8.78 -11.61 23.86
N ILE A 626 -8.62 -12.56 22.93
CA ILE A 626 -7.81 -12.37 21.73
C ILE A 626 -8.51 -11.40 20.77
N VAL A 627 -9.82 -11.57 20.56
CA VAL A 627 -10.65 -10.64 19.76
C VAL A 627 -10.52 -9.21 20.29
N ALA A 628 -10.64 -9.03 21.61
CA ALA A 628 -10.43 -7.73 22.25
C ALA A 628 -9.00 -7.22 22.06
N SER A 629 -7.98 -8.08 22.20
CA SER A 629 -6.58 -7.67 22.07
C SER A 629 -6.23 -7.09 20.69
N VAL A 630 -6.81 -7.64 19.61
CA VAL A 630 -6.66 -7.14 18.23
C VAL A 630 -7.28 -5.73 18.07
N ALA A 631 -8.32 -5.43 18.85
CA ALA A 631 -8.94 -4.11 18.86
C ALA A 631 -8.22 -3.10 19.78
N LEU A 632 -7.64 -3.53 20.90
CA LEU A 632 -7.12 -2.64 21.95
C LEU A 632 -5.80 -1.91 21.59
N ILE A 633 -4.86 -2.55 20.87
CA ILE A 633 -3.55 -1.92 20.55
C ILE A 633 -3.65 -1.05 19.31
N ARG A 634 -4.29 0.11 19.49
CA ARG A 634 -4.48 1.13 18.45
C ARG A 634 -4.39 2.53 19.06
N PRO A 635 -4.01 3.56 18.28
CA PRO A 635 -3.88 4.93 18.78
C PRO A 635 -5.12 5.43 19.54
N GLY A 636 -6.30 4.97 19.14
CA GLY A 636 -7.58 5.34 19.71
C GLY A 636 -7.88 4.81 21.09
N PRO A 637 -8.09 3.49 21.27
CA PRO A 637 -8.28 2.88 22.59
C PRO A 637 -7.17 3.24 23.57
N ILE A 638 -5.92 3.41 23.08
CA ILE A 638 -4.83 3.95 23.88
C ILE A 638 -5.18 5.38 24.32
N LYS A 639 -5.47 6.32 23.41
CA LYS A 639 -5.87 7.72 23.70
C LYS A 639 -7.11 7.84 24.59
N GLY A 640 -8.12 7.01 24.41
CA GLY A 640 -9.34 6.96 25.21
C GLY A 640 -9.19 6.27 26.56
N ASP A 641 -8.00 5.76 26.90
CA ASP A 641 -7.72 4.99 28.12
C ASP A 641 -8.66 3.79 28.32
N MET A 642 -8.99 3.08 27.25
CA MET A 642 -9.85 1.88 27.31
C MET A 642 -9.07 0.64 27.76
N VAL A 643 -7.76 0.62 27.49
CA VAL A 643 -6.89 -0.52 27.76
C VAL A 643 -6.75 -0.78 29.26
N SER A 644 -6.60 0.28 30.07
CA SER A 644 -6.37 0.14 31.51
C SER A 644 -7.60 -0.41 32.25
N PRO A 645 -8.82 0.16 32.09
CA PRO A 645 -10.04 -0.36 32.69
C PRO A 645 -10.38 -1.78 32.21
N PHE A 646 -10.19 -2.07 30.91
CA PHE A 646 -10.42 -3.43 30.38
C PHE A 646 -9.55 -4.45 31.13
N ILE A 647 -8.25 -4.21 31.25
CA ILE A 647 -7.32 -5.13 31.93
C ILE A 647 -7.66 -5.23 33.43
N SER A 648 -7.91 -4.10 34.10
CA SER A 648 -8.24 -4.09 35.53
C SER A 648 -9.48 -4.94 35.83
N ARG A 649 -10.54 -4.78 35.05
CA ARG A 649 -11.78 -5.54 35.21
C ARG A 649 -11.61 -7.01 34.84
N ARG A 650 -10.91 -7.30 33.74
CA ARG A 650 -10.56 -8.66 33.33
C ARG A 650 -9.80 -9.43 34.42
N ARG A 651 -8.93 -8.72 35.16
CA ARG A 651 -8.13 -9.26 36.26
C ARG A 651 -8.86 -9.26 37.61
N GLY A 652 -10.09 -8.75 37.67
CA GLY A 652 -10.85 -8.61 38.93
C GLY A 652 -10.30 -7.55 39.89
N LEU A 653 -9.45 -6.63 39.41
CA LEU A 653 -8.91 -5.51 40.20
C LEU A 653 -9.90 -4.35 40.30
N GLU A 654 -10.89 -4.30 39.40
CA GLU A 654 -11.99 -3.33 39.37
C GLU A 654 -13.30 -4.09 39.10
N PRO A 655 -14.40 -3.80 39.80
CA PRO A 655 -15.69 -4.44 39.52
C PRO A 655 -16.25 -3.99 38.16
N VAL A 656 -16.87 -4.92 37.43
CA VAL A 656 -17.59 -4.59 36.20
C VAL A 656 -18.91 -3.93 36.58
N THR A 657 -19.13 -2.71 36.09
CA THR A 657 -20.35 -1.92 36.34
C THR A 657 -20.98 -1.48 35.02
N TYR A 658 -22.31 -1.48 34.98
CA TYR A 658 -23.11 -1.04 33.85
C TYR A 658 -23.94 0.17 34.26
N LEU A 659 -24.08 1.14 33.38
CA LEU A 659 -24.88 2.36 33.65
C LEU A 659 -26.39 2.09 33.57
N ASP A 660 -26.78 1.03 32.87
CA ASP A 660 -28.15 0.55 32.67
C ASP A 660 -28.09 -0.97 32.52
N GLU A 661 -29.03 -1.71 33.09
CA GLU A 661 -29.06 -3.18 33.06
C GLU A 661 -29.12 -3.73 31.63
N ARG A 662 -29.75 -3.01 30.70
CA ARG A 662 -29.85 -3.42 29.29
C ARG A 662 -28.51 -3.37 28.55
N LEU A 663 -27.48 -2.73 29.13
CA LEU A 663 -26.13 -2.70 28.56
C LEU A 663 -25.33 -3.98 28.88
N GLU A 664 -25.74 -4.75 29.89
CA GLU A 664 -25.01 -5.95 30.30
C GLU A 664 -24.90 -6.97 29.15
N PRO A 665 -25.99 -7.36 28.44
CA PRO A 665 -25.89 -8.32 27.34
C PRO A 665 -24.92 -7.90 26.22
N ILE A 666 -24.79 -6.59 25.97
CA ILE A 666 -23.96 -6.01 24.91
C ILE A 666 -22.48 -5.94 25.35
N LEU A 667 -22.23 -5.51 26.58
CA LEU A 667 -20.89 -5.16 27.06
C LEU A 667 -20.24 -6.24 27.95
N LYS A 668 -20.95 -7.32 28.28
CA LYS A 668 -20.43 -8.41 29.13
C LYS A 668 -19.15 -9.04 28.57
N LYS A 669 -19.10 -9.26 27.24
CA LYS A 669 -17.94 -9.83 26.55
C LYS A 669 -16.69 -8.92 26.64
N THR A 670 -16.90 -7.63 26.89
CA THR A 670 -15.84 -6.60 26.97
C THR A 670 -15.74 -5.96 28.34
N TYR A 671 -16.25 -6.63 29.39
CA TYR A 671 -16.16 -6.19 30.78
C TYR A 671 -16.69 -4.76 31.00
N GLY A 672 -17.80 -4.40 30.36
CA GLY A 672 -18.42 -3.07 30.50
C GLY A 672 -17.68 -1.94 29.77
N VAL A 673 -16.75 -2.27 28.87
CA VAL A 673 -16.00 -1.31 28.03
C VAL A 673 -16.54 -1.36 26.60
N ILE A 674 -16.87 -0.21 26.02
CA ILE A 674 -17.29 -0.11 24.61
C ILE A 674 -16.03 -0.24 23.74
N LEU A 675 -15.93 -1.30 22.95
CA LEU A 675 -14.76 -1.63 22.13
C LEU A 675 -15.08 -1.83 20.65
N PHE A 676 -16.30 -2.25 20.30
CA PHE A 676 -16.69 -2.54 18.92
C PHE A 676 -17.76 -1.58 18.36
N GLN A 677 -17.78 -1.42 17.04
CA GLN A 677 -18.75 -0.55 16.35
C GLN A 677 -20.16 -1.15 16.44
N GLU A 678 -20.24 -2.47 16.43
CA GLU A 678 -21.43 -3.27 16.61
C GLU A 678 -22.07 -2.98 17.98
N GLN A 679 -21.26 -2.90 19.04
CA GLN A 679 -21.74 -2.50 20.37
C GLN A 679 -22.34 -1.08 20.37
N VAL A 680 -21.77 -0.13 19.60
CA VAL A 680 -22.35 1.22 19.48
C VAL A 680 -23.73 1.17 18.82
N ILE A 681 -23.88 0.38 17.76
CA ILE A 681 -25.14 0.19 17.05
C ILE A 681 -26.18 -0.47 17.97
N GLU A 682 -25.78 -1.50 18.72
CA GLU A 682 -26.66 -2.17 19.68
C GLU A 682 -27.08 -1.24 20.81
N ILE A 683 -26.16 -0.45 21.38
CA ILE A 683 -26.49 0.53 22.43
C ILE A 683 -27.47 1.58 21.89
N ALA A 684 -27.25 2.10 20.68
CA ALA A 684 -28.14 3.05 20.03
C ALA A 684 -29.55 2.47 19.84
N THR A 685 -29.64 1.19 19.48
CA THR A 685 -30.90 0.50 19.22
C THR A 685 -31.62 0.14 20.52
N VAL A 686 -30.92 -0.43 21.50
CA VAL A 686 -31.50 -0.94 22.76
C VAL A 686 -31.86 0.20 23.71
N ILE A 687 -30.95 1.16 23.92
CA ILE A 687 -31.16 2.31 24.81
C ILE A 687 -31.92 3.41 24.08
N GLY A 688 -31.40 3.84 22.93
CA GLY A 688 -31.93 4.97 22.17
C GLY A 688 -33.13 4.65 21.27
N GLY A 689 -33.44 3.38 21.01
CA GLY A 689 -34.51 3.05 20.05
C GLY A 689 -34.27 3.58 18.64
N PHE A 690 -33.00 3.69 18.26
CA PHE A 690 -32.62 4.13 16.93
C PHE A 690 -33.04 3.08 15.91
N THR A 691 -33.49 3.53 14.73
CA THR A 691 -33.59 2.64 13.56
C THR A 691 -32.18 2.23 13.11
N PRO A 692 -32.05 1.15 12.31
CA PRO A 692 -30.75 0.76 11.75
C PRO A 692 -30.02 1.91 11.03
N GLY A 693 -30.73 2.77 10.29
CA GLY A 693 -30.18 3.94 9.62
C GLY A 693 -29.77 5.07 10.57
N GLU A 694 -30.54 5.33 11.63
CA GLU A 694 -30.15 6.31 12.65
C GLU A 694 -28.89 5.86 13.42
N ALA A 695 -28.79 4.57 13.76
CA ALA A 695 -27.63 3.99 14.43
C ALA A 695 -26.37 4.04 13.54
N ASP A 696 -26.50 3.81 12.22
CA ASP A 696 -25.40 3.98 11.28
C ASP A 696 -25.00 5.45 11.08
N ASN A 697 -25.96 6.38 11.02
CA ASN A 697 -25.66 7.81 10.92
C ASN A 697 -24.84 8.28 12.13
N LEU A 698 -25.24 7.86 13.33
CA LEU A 698 -24.49 8.08 14.56
C LEU A 698 -23.04 7.55 14.43
N ARG A 699 -22.85 6.31 13.96
CA ARG A 699 -21.51 5.73 13.71
C ARG A 699 -20.68 6.53 12.69
N LYS A 700 -21.29 7.05 11.62
CA LYS A 700 -20.58 7.84 10.59
C LYS A 700 -20.10 9.19 11.11
N LEU A 701 -20.97 9.91 11.81
CA LEU A 701 -20.63 11.16 12.48
C LEU A 701 -19.43 10.96 13.43
N MET A 702 -19.47 9.85 14.15
CA MET A 702 -18.41 9.42 15.06
C MET A 702 -17.07 9.12 14.35
N THR A 703 -17.10 8.49 13.18
CA THR A 703 -15.90 8.03 12.46
C THR A 703 -15.18 9.16 11.70
N HIS A 704 -15.92 10.09 11.09
CA HIS A 704 -15.33 11.09 10.17
C HIS A 704 -15.07 12.47 10.79
N LYS A 705 -15.30 12.67 12.10
CA LYS A 705 -15.24 13.99 12.76
C LYS A 705 -15.94 15.09 11.95
N ARG A 706 -17.08 14.78 11.33
CA ARG A 706 -17.89 15.78 10.65
C ARG A 706 -18.63 16.60 11.70
N SER A 707 -18.61 17.92 11.53
CA SER A 707 -19.42 18.94 12.21
C SER A 707 -19.78 18.65 13.68
N GLU A 708 -19.11 19.32 14.64
CA GLU A 708 -19.48 19.25 16.07
C GLU A 708 -20.98 19.51 16.32
N ARG A 709 -21.61 20.29 15.44
CA ARG A 709 -23.04 20.58 15.44
C ARG A 709 -23.91 19.35 15.15
N GLU A 710 -23.61 18.59 14.10
CA GLU A 710 -24.40 17.39 13.74
C GLU A 710 -24.31 16.33 14.85
N MET A 711 -23.14 16.24 15.49
CA MET A 711 -22.94 15.34 16.63
C MET A 711 -23.74 15.77 17.87
N ALA A 712 -23.85 17.08 18.12
CA ALA A 712 -24.67 17.60 19.21
C ALA A 712 -26.16 17.32 18.98
N GLU A 713 -26.67 17.59 17.77
CA GLU A 713 -28.06 17.33 17.37
C GLU A 713 -28.40 15.83 17.51
N MET A 714 -27.49 14.94 17.09
CA MET A 714 -27.67 13.49 17.26
C MET A 714 -27.65 13.05 18.73
N GLY A 715 -26.87 13.73 19.57
CA GLY A 715 -26.83 13.47 21.01
C GLY A 715 -28.11 13.86 21.73
N GLU A 716 -28.70 15.00 21.35
CA GLU A 716 -30.01 15.42 21.85
C GLU A 716 -31.08 14.40 21.48
N LEU A 717 -31.11 13.95 20.22
CA LEU A 717 -32.03 12.92 19.74
C LEU A 717 -31.86 11.60 20.51
N PHE A 718 -30.63 11.17 20.75
CA PHE A 718 -30.35 9.95 21.53
C PHE A 718 -30.92 10.05 22.94
N VAL A 719 -30.69 11.18 23.62
CA VAL A 719 -31.19 11.39 25.00
C VAL A 719 -32.70 11.43 25.03
N GLU A 720 -33.34 12.15 24.10
CA GLU A 720 -34.80 12.25 23.99
C GLU A 720 -35.43 10.85 23.86
N LYS A 721 -34.96 10.06 22.89
CA LYS A 721 -35.50 8.72 22.67
C LYS A 721 -35.17 7.76 23.81
N ALA A 722 -33.97 7.85 24.40
CA ALA A 722 -33.59 7.02 25.55
C ALA A 722 -34.48 7.28 26.77
N VAL A 723 -34.84 8.54 27.02
CA VAL A 723 -35.77 8.93 28.08
C VAL A 723 -37.19 8.41 27.78
N ALA A 724 -37.64 8.51 26.54
CA ALA A 724 -38.93 7.94 26.12
C ALA A 724 -39.01 6.41 26.33
N ARG A 725 -37.87 5.72 26.39
CA ARG A 725 -37.76 4.28 26.65
C ARG A 725 -37.36 3.92 28.08
N GLY A 726 -37.54 4.84 29.03
CA GLY A 726 -37.40 4.59 30.47
C GLY A 726 -35.98 4.73 31.03
N THR A 727 -35.04 5.34 30.30
CA THR A 727 -33.69 5.66 30.80
C THR A 727 -33.70 7.02 31.49
N SER A 728 -33.01 7.21 32.62
CA SER A 728 -32.92 8.56 33.21
C SER A 728 -32.09 9.50 32.31
N PRO A 729 -32.39 10.81 32.27
CA PRO A 729 -31.65 11.76 31.47
C PRO A 729 -30.14 11.78 31.78
N GLU A 730 -29.76 11.58 33.05
CA GLU A 730 -28.37 11.55 33.50
C GLU A 730 -27.64 10.33 32.94
N VAL A 731 -28.28 9.16 33.00
CA VAL A 731 -27.73 7.91 32.47
C VAL A 731 -27.63 7.98 30.94
N ALA A 732 -28.67 8.47 30.25
CA ALA A 732 -28.66 8.62 28.80
C ALA A 732 -27.51 9.53 28.33
N LYS A 733 -27.32 10.68 28.98
CA LYS A 733 -26.19 11.58 28.71
C LYS A 733 -24.84 10.90 28.98
N ALA A 734 -24.71 10.17 30.09
CA ALA A 734 -23.48 9.47 30.43
C ALA A 734 -23.13 8.35 29.43
N VAL A 735 -24.12 7.58 28.98
CA VAL A 735 -23.96 6.54 27.95
C VAL A 735 -23.50 7.16 26.63
N PHE A 736 -24.16 8.24 26.19
CA PHE A 736 -23.78 8.94 24.97
C PHE A 736 -22.37 9.53 25.04
N GLN A 737 -21.98 10.11 26.18
CA GLN A 737 -20.60 10.60 26.39
C GLN A 737 -19.56 9.49 26.31
N LYS A 738 -19.85 8.30 26.88
CA LYS A 738 -18.96 7.13 26.73
C LYS A 738 -18.85 6.68 25.27
N MET A 739 -19.96 6.71 24.53
CA MET A 739 -19.95 6.45 23.09
C MET A 739 -19.10 7.48 22.34
N LEU A 740 -19.22 8.79 22.62
CA LEU A 740 -18.39 9.83 22.00
C LEU A 740 -16.89 9.68 22.29
N GLY A 741 -16.53 9.29 23.52
CA GLY A 741 -15.14 8.98 23.87
C GLY A 741 -14.55 7.82 23.04
N TYR A 742 -15.42 6.96 22.50
CA TYR A 742 -15.08 5.82 21.65
C TYR A 742 -15.12 6.11 20.14
N ALA A 743 -16.09 6.92 19.72
CA ALA A 743 -16.45 7.31 18.36
C ALA A 743 -15.32 7.42 17.35
N SER A 744 -14.24 8.09 17.75
CA SER A 744 -13.16 8.44 16.84
C SER A 744 -12.29 7.24 16.42
N TYR A 745 -12.50 6.05 17.00
CA TYR A 745 -11.57 4.91 16.85
C TYR A 745 -12.19 3.51 16.94
N GLY A 746 -13.49 3.39 16.73
CA GLY A 746 -14.15 2.11 16.86
C GLY A 746 -13.69 1.05 15.85
N PHE A 747 -13.72 -0.22 16.25
CA PHE A 747 -13.28 -1.35 15.44
C PHE A 747 -14.43 -2.32 15.11
N CYS A 748 -14.38 -2.94 13.93
CA CYS A 748 -15.37 -3.94 13.50
C CYS A 748 -15.09 -5.27 14.22
N GLU A 749 -16.08 -5.75 14.97
CA GLU A 749 -16.03 -7.01 15.72
C GLU A 749 -15.86 -8.21 14.78
N ALA A 750 -16.62 -8.26 13.69
CA ALA A 750 -16.54 -9.33 12.69
C ALA A 750 -15.11 -9.50 12.16
N HIS A 751 -14.48 -8.38 11.80
CA HIS A 751 -13.10 -8.35 11.35
C HIS A 751 -12.12 -8.75 12.45
N ALA A 752 -12.34 -8.28 13.69
CA ALA A 752 -11.51 -8.67 14.84
C ALA A 752 -11.56 -10.19 15.08
N ARG A 753 -12.74 -10.80 14.99
CA ARG A 753 -12.97 -12.25 15.16
C ARG A 753 -12.31 -13.09 14.08
N ALA A 754 -12.44 -12.68 12.82
CA ALA A 754 -11.74 -13.34 11.71
C ALA A 754 -10.22 -13.38 11.96
N PHE A 755 -9.62 -12.24 12.35
CA PHE A 755 -8.19 -12.16 12.60
C PHE A 755 -7.74 -12.85 13.89
N ALA A 756 -8.54 -12.77 14.95
CA ALA A 756 -8.25 -13.43 16.23
C ALA A 756 -8.22 -14.96 16.08
N THR A 757 -9.10 -15.52 15.25
CA THR A 757 -9.12 -16.96 14.98
C THR A 757 -7.81 -17.41 14.34
N THR A 758 -7.35 -16.71 13.30
CA THR A 758 -6.05 -16.99 12.67
C THR A 758 -4.89 -16.75 13.62
N ALA A 759 -4.93 -15.66 14.41
CA ALA A 759 -3.91 -15.36 15.41
C ALA A 759 -3.76 -16.50 16.43
N TYR A 760 -4.87 -16.94 17.02
CA TYR A 760 -4.89 -18.07 17.95
C TYR A 760 -4.37 -19.35 17.31
N LYS A 761 -4.84 -19.71 16.10
CA LYS A 761 -4.40 -20.92 15.43
C LYS A 761 -2.90 -20.88 15.08
N THR A 762 -2.35 -19.72 14.72
CA THR A 762 -0.90 -19.58 14.57
C THR A 762 -0.14 -19.69 15.90
N ALA A 763 -0.70 -19.22 17.01
CA ALA A 763 -0.11 -19.42 18.34
C ALA A 763 -0.10 -20.91 18.74
N TYR A 764 -1.17 -21.64 18.41
CA TYR A 764 -1.25 -23.09 18.58
C TYR A 764 -0.14 -23.81 17.79
N LEU A 765 0.10 -23.41 16.53
CA LEU A 765 1.19 -23.96 15.73
C LEU A 765 2.58 -23.65 16.31
N VAL A 766 2.79 -22.45 16.86
CA VAL A 766 4.04 -22.11 17.57
C VAL A 766 4.27 -22.97 18.82
N GLU A 767 3.21 -23.25 19.58
CA GLU A 767 3.28 -24.08 20.79
C GLU A 767 3.56 -25.54 20.46
N HIS A 768 2.77 -26.13 19.57
CA HIS A 768 2.75 -27.57 19.36
C HIS A 768 3.67 -28.05 18.22
N TYR A 769 3.97 -27.19 17.25
CA TYR A 769 4.74 -27.50 16.03
C TYR A 769 5.77 -26.42 15.67
N PRO A 770 6.69 -26.06 16.58
CA PRO A 770 7.59 -24.93 16.37
C PRO A 770 8.53 -25.13 15.16
N ALA A 771 9.07 -26.32 14.94
CA ALA A 771 10.03 -26.54 13.85
C ALA A 771 9.36 -26.33 12.48
N GLU A 772 8.17 -26.91 12.29
CA GLU A 772 7.36 -26.81 11.09
C GLU A 772 6.88 -25.36 10.85
N PHE A 773 6.40 -24.69 11.89
CA PHE A 773 5.88 -23.33 11.75
C PHE A 773 6.97 -22.28 11.51
N PHE A 774 8.13 -22.37 12.19
CA PHE A 774 9.24 -21.45 11.92
C PHE A 774 9.87 -21.70 10.54
N ALA A 775 9.94 -22.95 10.07
CA ALA A 775 10.35 -23.24 8.69
C ALA A 775 9.41 -22.57 7.68
N ALA A 776 8.10 -22.67 7.93
CA ALA A 776 7.09 -22.08 7.08
C ALA A 776 7.13 -20.54 7.07
N ILE A 777 7.31 -19.89 8.24
CA ILE A 777 7.50 -18.44 8.31
C ILE A 777 8.71 -18.02 7.46
N LEU A 778 9.86 -18.68 7.64
CA LEU A 778 11.09 -18.36 6.90
C LEU A 778 10.91 -18.53 5.39
N ASN A 779 10.10 -19.50 4.95
CA ASN A 779 9.78 -19.66 3.53
C ASN A 779 8.93 -18.54 2.95
N ASN A 780 8.17 -17.84 3.79
CA ASN A 780 7.25 -16.77 3.42
C ASN A 780 7.80 -15.37 3.73
N GLU A 781 9.07 -15.26 4.13
CA GLU A 781 9.76 -13.97 4.33
C GLU A 781 9.87 -13.14 3.02
N PRO A 782 9.85 -11.80 3.09
CA PRO A 782 9.60 -10.97 4.28
C PRO A 782 8.14 -11.03 4.76
N MET A 783 7.92 -11.36 6.03
CA MET A 783 6.61 -11.27 6.70
C MET A 783 6.77 -10.82 8.15
N GLY A 784 5.70 -10.25 8.72
CA GLY A 784 5.71 -9.84 10.12
C GLY A 784 6.66 -8.68 10.49
N PHE A 785 6.96 -8.54 11.78
CA PHE A 785 7.74 -7.43 12.35
C PHE A 785 9.26 -7.66 12.36
N TYR A 786 9.70 -8.91 12.46
CA TYR A 786 11.06 -9.25 12.83
C TYR A 786 11.88 -9.81 11.66
N PRO A 787 13.19 -9.51 11.58
CA PRO A 787 14.04 -10.08 10.54
C PRO A 787 14.27 -11.58 10.74
N VAL A 788 14.74 -12.23 9.67
CA VAL A 788 15.19 -13.64 9.66
C VAL A 788 16.05 -14.01 10.87
N SER A 789 17.01 -13.16 11.27
CA SER A 789 17.89 -13.43 12.42
C SER A 789 17.09 -13.66 13.71
N THR A 790 16.14 -12.78 13.99
CA THR A 790 15.28 -12.86 15.17
C THR A 790 14.38 -14.09 15.12
N ILE A 791 13.81 -14.40 13.95
CA ILE A 791 12.97 -15.59 13.77
C ILE A 791 13.79 -16.86 14.09
N CYS A 792 15.06 -16.92 13.64
CA CYS A 792 15.97 -18.01 13.99
C CYS A 792 16.32 -18.07 15.48
N VAL A 793 16.55 -16.93 16.13
CA VAL A 793 16.80 -16.86 17.59
C VAL A 793 15.59 -17.39 18.37
N GLU A 794 14.38 -16.98 17.99
CA GLU A 794 13.14 -17.42 18.62
C GLU A 794 12.88 -18.92 18.40
N ALA A 795 13.21 -19.45 17.23
CA ALA A 795 13.15 -20.89 16.97
C ALA A 795 14.14 -21.67 17.87
N ARG A 796 15.39 -21.17 18.03
CA ARG A 796 16.39 -21.78 18.92
C ARG A 796 15.94 -21.78 20.37
N LYS A 797 15.35 -20.68 20.85
CA LYS A 797 14.78 -20.58 22.20
C LYS A 797 13.75 -21.69 22.47
N ARG A 798 13.05 -22.15 21.43
CA ARG A 798 12.05 -23.25 21.47
C ARG A 798 12.63 -24.63 21.18
N GLY A 799 13.96 -24.76 21.22
CA GLY A 799 14.66 -26.03 21.00
C GLY A 799 14.69 -26.49 19.55
N VAL A 800 14.48 -25.58 18.58
CA VAL A 800 14.64 -25.88 17.14
C VAL A 800 16.08 -25.61 16.74
N LYS A 801 16.78 -26.63 16.24
CA LYS A 801 18.15 -26.46 15.76
C LYS A 801 18.14 -25.86 14.35
N ILE A 802 18.91 -24.78 14.15
CA ILE A 802 19.08 -24.14 12.84
C ILE A 802 20.31 -24.73 12.16
N LEU A 803 20.11 -25.34 11.00
CA LEU A 803 21.18 -25.94 10.21
C LEU A 803 21.45 -25.07 8.99
N GLY A 804 22.72 -24.80 8.71
CA GLY A 804 23.12 -23.95 7.58
C GLY A 804 22.76 -24.55 6.22
N PRO A 805 22.87 -23.73 5.16
CA PRO A 805 22.75 -24.23 3.80
C PRO A 805 23.78 -25.33 3.56
N SER A 806 23.45 -26.28 2.69
CA SER A 806 24.33 -27.37 2.28
C SER A 806 24.06 -27.69 0.82
N VAL A 807 25.13 -27.84 0.02
CA VAL A 807 24.98 -28.21 -1.40
C VAL A 807 24.41 -29.64 -1.56
N ASN A 808 24.63 -30.54 -0.60
CA ASN A 808 24.10 -31.90 -0.65
C ASN A 808 22.74 -32.08 0.01
N LYS A 809 22.32 -31.21 0.94
CA LYS A 809 21.10 -31.41 1.73
C LYS A 809 20.04 -30.33 1.52
N SER A 810 20.44 -29.08 1.30
CA SER A 810 19.47 -27.99 1.13
C SER A 810 18.74 -28.08 -0.20
N PHE A 811 17.51 -27.57 -0.20
CA PHE A 811 16.69 -27.37 -1.39
C PHE A 811 16.48 -25.88 -1.64
N LYS A 812 15.53 -25.56 -2.53
CA LYS A 812 15.09 -24.19 -2.80
C LYS A 812 14.45 -23.55 -1.58
N ASP A 813 13.65 -24.29 -0.83
CA ASP A 813 12.90 -23.81 0.34
C ASP A 813 13.42 -24.46 1.61
N VAL A 814 13.18 -23.82 2.77
CA VAL A 814 13.54 -24.33 4.09
C VAL A 814 12.93 -25.72 4.24
N THR A 815 13.64 -26.66 4.84
CA THR A 815 13.13 -28.00 5.11
C THR A 815 13.19 -28.33 6.59
N VAL A 816 12.28 -29.20 7.04
CA VAL A 816 12.23 -29.69 8.42
C VAL A 816 12.93 -31.05 8.50
N GLU A 817 13.91 -31.16 9.40
CA GLU A 817 14.69 -32.37 9.69
C GLU A 817 14.49 -32.76 11.17
N GLY A 818 13.39 -33.47 11.46
CA GLY A 818 13.01 -33.79 12.84
C GLY A 818 12.68 -32.53 13.64
N ARG A 819 13.43 -32.24 14.71
CA ARG A 819 13.33 -30.99 15.48
C ARG A 819 14.29 -29.88 14.99
N SER A 820 14.81 -30.02 13.79
CA SER A 820 15.74 -29.06 13.19
C SER A 820 15.12 -28.47 11.92
N ILE A 821 15.59 -27.28 11.54
CA ILE A 821 15.27 -26.69 10.24
C ILE A 821 16.56 -26.44 9.47
N ARG A 822 16.54 -26.71 8.17
CA ARG A 822 17.68 -26.45 7.29
C ARG A 822 17.41 -25.24 6.42
N LEU A 823 18.32 -24.28 6.48
CA LEU A 823 18.25 -23.10 5.65
C LEU A 823 18.41 -23.45 4.16
N PRO A 824 17.60 -22.84 3.29
CA PRO A 824 17.62 -23.09 1.86
C PRO A 824 18.75 -22.37 1.14
N LEU A 825 18.99 -22.80 -0.09
CA LEU A 825 19.89 -22.11 -1.00
C LEU A 825 19.35 -20.74 -1.45
N LYS A 826 18.01 -20.55 -1.49
CA LYS A 826 17.39 -19.27 -1.91
C LYS A 826 17.68 -18.10 -0.97
N MET A 827 18.04 -18.39 0.28
CA MET A 827 18.38 -17.37 1.27
C MET A 827 19.82 -16.85 1.12
N VAL A 828 20.66 -17.58 0.38
CA VAL A 828 22.05 -17.16 0.13
C VAL A 828 22.02 -16.02 -0.90
N LYS A 829 22.57 -14.87 -0.50
CA LYS A 829 22.68 -13.69 -1.35
C LYS A 829 23.43 -14.04 -2.66
N ASP A 830 23.03 -13.40 -3.76
CA ASP A 830 23.68 -13.53 -5.07
C ASP A 830 23.59 -14.94 -5.70
N VAL A 831 22.74 -15.83 -5.17
CA VAL A 831 22.46 -17.15 -5.75
C VAL A 831 21.15 -17.12 -6.56
N PRO A 832 21.22 -17.24 -7.90
CA PRO A 832 20.02 -17.19 -8.74
C PRO A 832 19.21 -18.50 -8.67
N SER A 833 17.89 -18.41 -8.83
CA SER A 833 16.99 -19.57 -8.83
C SER A 833 17.40 -20.65 -9.83
N SER A 834 17.91 -20.27 -11.01
CA SER A 834 18.38 -21.22 -12.03
C SER A 834 19.55 -22.08 -11.55
N LEU A 835 20.46 -21.52 -10.74
CA LEU A 835 21.56 -22.27 -10.14
C LEU A 835 21.02 -23.23 -9.08
N ILE A 836 20.05 -22.82 -8.26
CA ILE A 836 19.42 -23.70 -7.26
C ILE A 836 18.77 -24.91 -7.93
N ASP A 837 18.00 -24.68 -8.99
CA ASP A 837 17.35 -25.75 -9.76
C ASP A 837 18.39 -26.69 -10.38
N CYS A 838 19.50 -26.13 -10.87
CA CYS A 838 20.63 -26.91 -11.38
C CYS A 838 21.31 -27.77 -10.30
N ILE A 839 21.54 -27.23 -9.10
CA ILE A 839 22.13 -27.95 -7.96
C ILE A 839 21.23 -29.13 -7.58
N VAL A 840 19.94 -28.88 -7.38
CA VAL A 840 18.96 -29.92 -6.99
C VAL A 840 18.85 -30.98 -8.09
N THR A 841 18.70 -30.59 -9.36
CA THR A 841 18.60 -31.52 -10.49
C THR A 841 19.86 -32.35 -10.66
N SER A 842 21.04 -31.72 -10.55
CA SER A 842 22.33 -32.40 -10.61
C SER A 842 22.47 -33.43 -9.51
N ARG A 843 22.06 -33.09 -8.28
CA ARG A 843 22.08 -34.01 -7.13
C ARG A 843 21.15 -35.20 -7.35
N SER A 844 19.92 -34.97 -7.82
CA SER A 844 18.95 -36.03 -8.11
C SER A 844 19.42 -36.97 -9.22
N LYS A 845 20.14 -36.47 -10.24
CA LYS A 845 20.61 -37.28 -11.39
C LYS A 845 21.95 -37.97 -11.18
N ARG A 846 22.89 -37.34 -10.47
CA ARG A 846 24.29 -37.79 -10.37
C ARG A 846 24.76 -38.08 -8.94
N GLY A 847 23.88 -37.97 -7.94
CA GLY A 847 24.21 -38.15 -6.53
C GLY A 847 24.84 -36.90 -5.89
N GLU A 848 25.30 -37.05 -4.65
CA GLU A 848 25.94 -35.98 -3.88
C GLU A 848 27.21 -35.44 -4.56
N PHE A 849 27.52 -34.16 -4.30
CA PHE A 849 28.76 -33.51 -4.70
C PHE A 849 29.91 -33.99 -3.81
N ARG A 850 30.96 -34.49 -4.45
CA ARG A 850 32.11 -35.10 -3.74
C ARG A 850 33.22 -34.10 -3.42
N SER A 851 33.31 -33.00 -4.17
CA SER A 851 34.32 -31.96 -3.99
C SER A 851 33.82 -30.61 -4.52
N PHE A 852 34.51 -29.53 -4.17
CA PHE A 852 34.22 -28.21 -4.71
C PHE A 852 34.38 -28.16 -6.24
N GLN A 853 35.39 -28.86 -6.79
CA GLN A 853 35.58 -28.97 -8.23
C GLN A 853 34.43 -29.72 -8.91
N ASP A 854 33.97 -30.85 -8.35
CA ASP A 854 32.81 -31.59 -8.86
C ASP A 854 31.56 -30.70 -8.92
N PHE A 855 31.37 -29.84 -7.90
CA PHE A 855 30.28 -28.87 -7.90
C PHE A 855 30.39 -27.85 -9.03
N VAL A 856 31.57 -27.24 -9.23
CA VAL A 856 31.78 -26.23 -10.28
C VAL A 856 31.61 -26.84 -11.68
N GLU A 857 32.16 -28.04 -11.92
CA GLU A 857 32.03 -28.78 -13.19
C GLU A 857 30.56 -29.10 -13.52
N ARG A 858 29.78 -29.52 -12.51
CA ARG A 858 28.38 -29.93 -12.71
C ARG A 858 27.40 -28.78 -12.87
N THR A 859 27.68 -27.63 -12.25
CA THR A 859 26.72 -26.53 -12.15
C THR A 859 27.06 -25.32 -13.02
N GLY A 860 28.34 -25.10 -13.33
CA GLY A 860 28.79 -23.89 -14.02
C GLY A 860 28.50 -22.59 -13.24
N ALA A 861 28.44 -22.66 -11.91
CA ALA A 861 28.14 -21.53 -11.05
C ALA A 861 29.13 -20.36 -11.25
N GLN A 862 28.61 -19.13 -11.24
CA GLN A 862 29.42 -17.91 -11.39
C GLN A 862 30.15 -17.54 -10.10
N LYS A 863 31.21 -16.73 -10.23
CA LYS A 863 32.10 -16.31 -9.14
C LYS A 863 31.37 -15.73 -7.93
N ASP A 864 30.41 -14.83 -8.15
CA ASP A 864 29.69 -14.18 -7.04
C ASP A 864 28.80 -15.16 -6.27
N ALA A 865 28.08 -16.03 -6.98
CA ALA A 865 27.26 -17.07 -6.35
C ALA A 865 28.12 -18.07 -5.58
N LEU A 866 29.26 -18.51 -6.14
CA LEU A 866 30.21 -19.39 -5.46
C LEU A 866 30.78 -18.73 -4.20
N ARG A 867 31.20 -17.46 -4.29
CA ARG A 867 31.70 -16.69 -3.15
C ARG A 867 30.66 -16.65 -2.03
N SER A 868 29.41 -16.34 -2.35
CA SER A 868 28.34 -16.28 -1.34
C SER A 868 28.02 -17.66 -0.75
N LEU A 869 27.99 -18.73 -1.55
CA LEU A 869 27.80 -20.11 -1.06
C LEU A 869 28.92 -20.56 -0.12
N ILE A 870 30.18 -20.25 -0.45
CA ILE A 870 31.33 -20.54 0.42
C ILE A 870 31.21 -19.77 1.72
N LEU A 871 30.98 -18.45 1.66
CA LEU A 871 30.87 -17.59 2.84
C LEU A 871 29.68 -17.96 3.74
N ALA A 872 28.58 -18.44 3.16
CA ALA A 872 27.40 -18.94 3.87
C ALA A 872 27.60 -20.33 4.51
N GLY A 873 28.70 -21.03 4.20
CA GLY A 873 29.00 -22.36 4.74
C GLY A 873 28.35 -23.52 4.00
N ALA A 874 27.91 -23.33 2.76
CA ALA A 874 27.24 -24.37 1.98
C ALA A 874 28.11 -25.60 1.68
N PHE A 875 29.43 -25.46 1.81
CA PHE A 875 30.43 -26.51 1.57
C PHE A 875 31.08 -27.05 2.85
N ASP A 876 30.69 -26.58 4.03
CA ASP A 876 31.33 -26.97 5.30
C ASP A 876 31.27 -28.49 5.55
N GLU A 877 30.23 -29.15 5.04
CA GLU A 877 30.08 -30.61 5.14
C GLU A 877 31.13 -31.41 4.36
N LEU A 878 31.85 -30.79 3.43
CA LEU A 878 32.96 -31.41 2.69
C LEU A 878 34.28 -31.39 3.48
N GLY A 879 34.30 -30.79 4.68
CA GLY A 879 35.50 -30.68 5.51
C GLY A 879 36.55 -29.69 4.99
N LEU A 880 36.16 -28.77 4.11
CA LEU A 880 37.05 -27.79 3.46
C LEU A 880 37.05 -26.45 4.21
N SER A 881 38.20 -25.77 4.25
CA SER A 881 38.28 -24.39 4.76
C SER A 881 37.56 -23.42 3.82
N ARG A 882 36.64 -22.60 4.36
CA ARG A 882 36.00 -21.51 3.60
C ARG A 882 37.03 -20.52 3.06
N LYS A 883 38.06 -20.19 3.84
CA LYS A 883 39.17 -19.32 3.41
C LYS A 883 39.98 -19.96 2.29
N GLY A 884 40.31 -21.25 2.42
CA GLY A 884 41.00 -22.02 1.37
C GLY A 884 40.22 -22.04 0.05
N LEU A 885 38.91 -22.29 0.12
CA LEU A 885 38.03 -22.29 -1.05
C LEU A 885 37.96 -20.92 -1.75
N LEU A 886 37.91 -19.83 -0.99
CA LEU A 886 37.93 -18.48 -1.59
C LEU A 886 39.27 -18.18 -2.26
N TRP A 887 40.38 -18.63 -1.67
CA TRP A 887 41.70 -18.45 -2.25
C TRP A 887 41.87 -19.24 -3.56
N SER A 888 41.33 -20.46 -3.60
CA SER A 888 41.39 -21.31 -4.80
C SER A 888 40.38 -20.94 -5.88
N LEU A 889 39.39 -20.10 -5.58
CA LEU A 889 38.23 -19.83 -6.45
C LEU A 889 38.63 -19.39 -7.87
N GLU A 890 39.57 -18.45 -8.01
CA GLU A 890 40.01 -17.99 -9.33
C GLU A 890 40.74 -19.06 -10.12
N LYS A 891 41.60 -19.85 -9.44
CA LYS A 891 42.32 -20.96 -10.06
C LYS A 891 41.34 -22.04 -10.54
N THR A 892 40.35 -22.41 -9.72
CA THR A 892 39.34 -23.42 -10.06
C THR A 892 38.49 -22.99 -11.26
N LEU A 893 38.07 -21.72 -11.32
CA LEU A 893 37.31 -21.19 -12.46
C LEU A 893 38.13 -21.18 -13.76
N ALA A 894 39.41 -20.78 -13.68
CA ALA A 894 40.30 -20.79 -14.84
C ALA A 894 40.53 -22.21 -15.40
N VAL A 895 40.66 -23.21 -14.51
CA VAL A 895 40.79 -24.63 -14.91
C VAL A 895 39.52 -25.13 -15.59
N GLU A 896 38.35 -24.74 -15.09
CA GLU A 896 37.06 -25.12 -15.69
C GLU A 896 36.86 -24.49 -17.09
N GLU A 897 37.20 -23.21 -17.25
CA GLU A 897 37.17 -22.54 -18.55
C GLU A 897 38.13 -23.19 -19.56
N ALA A 898 39.35 -23.53 -19.13
CA ALA A 898 40.32 -24.24 -19.95
C ALA A 898 39.83 -25.65 -20.33
N THR A 899 39.19 -26.37 -19.42
CA THR A 899 38.66 -27.72 -19.65
C THR A 899 37.48 -27.70 -20.64
N LYS A 900 36.60 -26.70 -20.53
CA LYS A 900 35.51 -26.46 -21.49
C LYS A 900 36.03 -26.07 -22.87
N ALA A 901 37.05 -25.23 -22.94
CA ALA A 901 37.69 -24.83 -24.19
C ALA A 901 38.40 -26.01 -24.90
N ALA A 902 38.92 -26.97 -24.13
CA ALA A 902 39.63 -28.15 -24.64
C ALA A 902 38.71 -29.33 -25.04
N GLY A 903 37.38 -29.16 -25.05
CA GLY A 903 36.43 -30.19 -25.49
C GLY A 903 36.39 -31.45 -24.61
N GLY A 904 36.88 -31.38 -23.37
CA GLY A 904 36.80 -32.46 -22.38
C GLY A 904 37.80 -33.63 -22.53
N ILE A 905 38.80 -33.53 -23.43
CA ILE A 905 39.68 -34.68 -23.76
C ILE A 905 41.00 -34.70 -22.95
N ALA A 906 41.36 -33.62 -22.25
CA ALA A 906 42.56 -33.59 -21.40
C ALA A 906 42.26 -32.92 -20.04
N ARG A 907 42.20 -33.74 -18.97
CA ARG A 907 42.28 -33.26 -17.59
C ARG A 907 43.76 -33.12 -17.22
N PRO A 908 44.30 -31.91 -17.02
CA PRO A 908 45.60 -31.81 -16.39
C PRO A 908 45.49 -32.32 -14.95
N LEU A 909 46.28 -33.36 -14.62
CA LEU A 909 46.52 -33.80 -13.24
C LEU A 909 47.24 -32.64 -12.54
N PHE A 910 46.46 -31.79 -11.88
CA PHE A 910 46.99 -30.86 -10.90
C PHE A 910 46.82 -31.50 -9.53
N ASP A 911 47.91 -31.49 -8.77
CA ASP A 911 47.97 -31.93 -7.37
C ASP A 911 46.78 -31.38 -6.57
N GLU A 912 46.34 -32.17 -5.60
CA GLU A 912 45.35 -31.79 -4.59
C GLU A 912 45.55 -30.31 -4.24
N ILE A 913 44.48 -29.51 -4.36
CA ILE A 913 44.52 -28.11 -3.95
C ILE A 913 44.88 -28.13 -2.47
N GLU A 914 46.17 -27.92 -2.16
CA GLU A 914 46.63 -27.73 -0.79
C GLU A 914 45.84 -26.56 -0.24
N THR A 915 44.89 -26.85 0.66
CA THR A 915 44.19 -25.85 1.44
C THR A 915 45.19 -25.29 2.44
N ALA A 916 46.09 -24.44 1.97
CA ALA A 916 47.11 -23.83 2.79
C ALA A 916 46.46 -22.74 3.68
N GLY A 917 46.25 -23.07 4.96
CA GLY A 917 46.01 -22.10 6.03
C GLY A 917 44.88 -22.46 6.99
N ASP A 918 44.93 -21.86 8.18
CA ASP A 918 43.83 -21.85 9.14
C ASP A 918 42.57 -21.24 8.51
N ASP A 919 41.41 -21.80 8.83
CA ASP A 919 40.11 -21.30 8.37
C ASP A 919 39.76 -19.95 9.02
N PHE A 920 38.68 -19.30 8.57
CA PHE A 920 38.18 -18.09 9.22
C PHE A 920 37.88 -18.32 10.70
N SER A 921 38.15 -17.31 11.52
CA SER A 921 37.73 -17.29 12.93
C SER A 921 36.21 -17.37 13.05
N LEU A 922 35.70 -17.80 14.21
CA LEU A 922 34.26 -17.85 14.46
C LEU A 922 33.59 -16.48 14.25
N ALA A 923 34.28 -15.40 14.64
CA ALA A 923 33.78 -14.04 14.45
C ALA A 923 33.61 -13.66 12.98
N GLU A 924 34.59 -14.01 12.14
CA GLU A 924 34.52 -13.79 10.69
C GLU A 924 33.43 -14.65 10.06
N LYS A 925 33.32 -15.93 10.44
CA LYS A 925 32.25 -16.83 9.95
C LYS A 925 30.87 -16.25 10.24
N ILE A 926 30.61 -15.84 11.48
CA ILE A 926 29.32 -15.23 11.87
C ILE A 926 29.08 -13.94 11.07
N ALA A 927 30.08 -13.06 10.94
CA ALA A 927 29.93 -11.83 10.18
C ALA A 927 29.58 -12.08 8.71
N PHE A 928 30.25 -13.04 8.07
CA PHE A 928 29.97 -13.44 6.70
C PHE A 928 28.59 -14.07 6.54
N GLU A 929 28.16 -14.90 7.50
CA GLU A 929 26.82 -15.50 7.51
C GLU A 929 25.72 -14.42 7.64
N TYR A 930 25.88 -13.41 8.51
CA TYR A 930 24.93 -12.29 8.55
C TYR A 930 24.91 -11.48 7.24
N GLN A 931 26.07 -11.34 6.58
CA GLN A 931 26.17 -10.64 5.30
C GLN A 931 25.52 -11.41 4.14
N THR A 932 25.61 -12.75 4.13
CA THR A 932 25.16 -13.59 3.00
C THR A 932 23.82 -14.28 3.24
N LEU A 933 23.46 -14.61 4.48
CA LEU A 933 22.22 -15.30 4.88
C LEU A 933 21.25 -14.40 5.66
N GLY A 934 21.73 -13.29 6.22
CA GLY A 934 20.93 -12.45 7.12
C GLY A 934 20.74 -13.04 8.54
N THR A 935 21.41 -14.15 8.86
CA THR A 935 21.40 -14.80 10.17
C THR A 935 22.69 -15.60 10.37
N GLY A 936 23.15 -15.74 11.61
CA GLY A 936 24.30 -16.57 11.95
C GLY A 936 23.89 -18.01 12.17
N VAL A 937 24.52 -18.94 11.45
CA VAL A 937 24.37 -20.39 11.64
C VAL A 937 25.34 -20.87 12.71
N SER A 938 26.57 -20.36 12.66
CA SER A 938 27.67 -20.72 13.55
C SER A 938 27.51 -20.17 14.99
N GLY A 939 26.70 -19.13 15.16
CA GLY A 939 26.40 -18.51 16.46
C GLY A 939 25.81 -17.11 16.31
N HIS A 940 25.37 -16.52 17.43
CA HIS A 940 24.92 -15.13 17.47
C HIS A 940 26.09 -14.15 17.74
N PRO A 941 26.16 -12.94 17.15
CA PRO A 941 27.26 -12.00 17.35
C PRO A 941 27.50 -11.63 18.82
N ALA A 942 26.42 -11.56 19.62
CA ALA A 942 26.52 -11.27 21.05
C ALA A 942 27.28 -12.35 21.85
N GLU A 943 27.34 -13.60 21.39
CA GLU A 943 28.10 -14.68 22.05
C GLU A 943 29.59 -14.36 22.07
N LEU A 944 30.11 -13.76 21.00
CA LEU A 944 31.51 -13.34 20.88
C LEU A 944 31.88 -12.29 21.93
N TRP A 945 30.94 -11.39 22.23
CA TRP A 945 31.14 -10.32 23.20
C TRP A 945 30.75 -10.74 24.62
N ARG A 946 30.01 -11.84 24.81
CA ARG A 946 29.45 -12.24 26.10
C ARG A 946 30.47 -12.34 27.23
N PRO A 947 31.68 -12.91 27.05
CA PRO A 947 32.69 -12.94 28.12
C PRO A 947 33.11 -11.55 28.58
N LEU A 948 33.30 -10.61 27.65
CA LEU A 948 33.70 -9.22 27.95
C LEU A 948 32.54 -8.43 28.55
N LEU A 949 31.32 -8.62 28.02
CA LEU A 949 30.08 -8.04 28.52
C LEU A 949 29.84 -8.44 29.99
N ARG A 950 29.95 -9.74 30.32
CA ARG A 950 29.81 -10.23 31.70
C ARG A 950 30.84 -9.59 32.65
N ARG A 951 32.11 -9.45 32.23
CA ARG A 951 33.14 -8.76 33.02
C ARG A 951 32.80 -7.29 33.30
N LYS A 952 32.14 -6.61 32.35
CA LYS A 952 31.68 -5.21 32.51
C LYS A 952 30.28 -5.10 33.18
N GLY A 953 29.71 -6.23 33.63
CA GLY A 953 28.43 -6.29 34.35
C GLY A 953 27.18 -6.26 33.48
N TYR A 954 27.30 -6.58 32.18
CA TYR A 954 26.17 -6.68 31.26
C TYR A 954 25.54 -8.07 31.34
N LYS A 955 24.22 -8.11 31.52
CA LYS A 955 23.42 -9.33 31.61
C LYS A 955 22.84 -9.73 30.25
N SER A 956 22.59 -11.02 30.04
CA SER A 956 21.83 -11.52 28.88
C SER A 956 20.33 -11.37 29.11
N SER A 957 19.54 -11.51 28.05
CA SER A 957 18.07 -11.49 28.15
C SER A 957 17.53 -12.59 29.07
N GLY A 958 18.09 -13.81 29.00
CA GLY A 958 17.72 -14.91 29.90
C GLY A 958 18.10 -14.66 31.37
N GLU A 959 19.23 -13.98 31.63
CA GLU A 959 19.67 -13.63 32.99
C GLU A 959 18.81 -12.54 33.65
N LEU A 960 17.93 -11.86 32.91
CA LEU A 960 17.05 -10.83 33.47
C LEU A 960 15.88 -11.41 34.26
N GLU A 961 15.49 -12.66 34.00
CA GLU A 961 14.39 -13.32 34.71
C GLU A 961 14.69 -13.51 36.20
N GLU A 962 15.97 -13.65 36.54
CA GLU A 962 16.48 -13.81 37.90
C GLU A 962 16.72 -12.47 38.62
N VAL A 963 16.52 -11.34 37.94
CA VAL A 963 16.79 -10.01 38.51
C VAL A 963 15.51 -9.39 39.04
N GLU A 964 15.57 -8.90 40.28
CA GLU A 964 14.47 -8.20 40.91
C GLU A 964 14.02 -6.95 40.11
N PRO A 965 12.72 -6.82 39.80
CA PRO A 965 12.19 -5.62 39.16
C PRO A 965 12.54 -4.36 39.94
N GLY A 966 12.95 -3.33 39.22
CA GLY A 966 13.38 -2.06 39.78
C GLY A 966 14.89 -1.93 40.00
N ALA A 967 15.66 -3.01 39.87
CA ALA A 967 17.12 -2.95 39.86
C ALA A 967 17.65 -2.20 38.63
N LEU A 968 18.83 -1.59 38.78
CA LEU A 968 19.58 -1.04 37.65
C LEU A 968 20.34 -2.17 36.95
N VAL A 969 20.14 -2.31 35.65
CA VAL A 969 20.73 -3.36 34.83
C VAL A 969 21.43 -2.78 33.61
N LYS A 970 22.50 -3.45 33.20
CA LYS A 970 23.19 -3.18 31.94
C LYS A 970 22.89 -4.32 30.98
N VAL A 971 22.43 -3.98 29.79
CA VAL A 971 22.09 -4.93 28.72
C VAL A 971 22.72 -4.45 27.41
N ALA A 972 23.07 -5.37 26.53
CA ALA A 972 23.67 -5.04 25.25
C ALA A 972 23.19 -6.03 24.20
N GLY A 973 23.04 -5.54 22.96
CA GLY A 973 22.55 -6.37 21.87
C GLY A 973 22.40 -5.60 20.57
N ILE A 974 21.89 -6.29 19.57
CA ILE A 974 21.57 -5.72 18.27
C ILE A 974 20.21 -5.01 18.36
N PRO A 975 20.10 -3.72 18.03
CA PRO A 975 18.82 -3.04 18.03
C PRO A 975 17.92 -3.56 16.91
N VAL A 976 16.75 -4.04 17.28
CA VAL A 976 15.69 -4.49 16.38
C VAL A 976 14.57 -3.45 16.39
N ARG A 977 14.24 -2.95 15.18
CA ARG A 977 13.07 -2.10 14.89
C ARG A 977 12.83 -0.93 15.88
N PRO A 978 13.79 -0.01 16.06
CA PRO A 978 13.52 1.21 16.81
C PRO A 978 12.37 2.00 16.16
N HIS A 979 11.39 2.43 16.94
CA HIS A 979 10.24 3.18 16.46
C HIS A 979 9.73 4.20 17.48
N ARG A 980 9.05 5.25 16.98
CA ARG A 980 8.54 6.39 17.74
C ARG A 980 7.03 6.49 17.57
N PRO A 981 6.22 5.75 18.34
CA PRO A 981 4.78 5.83 18.22
C PRO A 981 4.27 7.19 18.76
N PRO A 982 3.15 7.71 18.23
CA PRO A 982 2.53 8.92 18.75
C PRO A 982 1.99 8.69 20.17
N THR A 983 2.22 9.64 21.08
CA THR A 983 1.80 9.56 22.49
C THR A 983 0.68 10.58 22.80
N LYS A 984 -0.11 10.33 23.86
CA LYS A 984 -1.17 11.28 24.28
C LYS A 984 -0.60 12.64 24.71
N SER A 985 0.54 12.63 25.39
CA SER A 985 1.18 13.83 25.94
C SER A 985 1.94 14.64 24.88
N GLY A 986 2.03 14.15 23.64
CA GLY A 986 2.86 14.73 22.59
C GLY A 986 4.37 14.51 22.80
N ARG A 987 4.79 13.96 23.94
CA ARG A 987 6.20 13.70 24.25
C ARG A 987 6.74 12.54 23.43
N THR A 988 7.99 12.66 23.01
CA THR A 988 8.64 11.60 22.23
C THR A 988 9.00 10.42 23.14
N VAL A 989 8.55 9.23 22.77
CA VAL A 989 8.99 7.97 23.38
C VAL A 989 9.47 7.04 22.27
N VAL A 990 10.65 6.46 22.43
CA VAL A 990 11.18 5.45 21.51
C VAL A 990 11.03 4.09 22.16
N PHE A 991 10.51 3.13 21.40
CA PHE A 991 10.55 1.71 21.75
C PHE A 991 11.49 1.01 20.77
N LEU A 992 12.34 0.13 21.30
CA LEU A 992 13.16 -0.79 20.51
C LEU A 992 13.28 -2.10 21.28
N SER A 993 13.67 -3.17 20.60
CA SER A 993 14.09 -4.40 21.25
C SER A 993 15.59 -4.59 21.03
N LEU A 994 16.32 -5.07 22.02
CA LEU A 994 17.70 -5.53 21.86
C LEU A 994 17.71 -7.04 21.72
N GLU A 995 18.27 -7.54 20.63
CA GLU A 995 18.49 -8.97 20.40
C GLU A 995 19.87 -9.38 20.92
N ASP A 996 19.89 -10.42 21.73
CA ASP A 996 21.08 -11.16 22.10
C ASP A 996 20.90 -12.67 21.81
N GLU A 997 21.89 -13.47 22.17
CA GLU A 997 21.88 -14.92 21.90
C GLU A 997 20.77 -15.69 22.63
N SER A 998 20.17 -15.08 23.66
CA SER A 998 19.12 -15.69 24.49
C SER A 998 17.71 -15.19 24.14
N GLY A 999 17.58 -14.12 23.36
CA GLY A 999 16.28 -13.59 22.93
C GLY A 999 16.22 -12.06 22.84
N LEU A 1000 15.01 -11.52 22.99
CA LEU A 1000 14.71 -10.08 22.88
C LEU A 1000 14.50 -9.43 24.25
N ILE A 1001 15.08 -8.24 24.42
CA ILE A 1001 14.88 -7.36 25.58
C ILE A 1001 14.19 -6.09 25.10
N ASP A 1002 12.95 -5.85 25.54
CA ASP A 1002 12.25 -4.61 25.19
C ASP A 1002 12.81 -3.42 25.97
N VAL A 1003 13.14 -2.34 25.27
CA VAL A 1003 13.72 -1.13 25.83
C VAL A 1003 12.80 0.06 25.53
N THR A 1004 12.45 0.79 26.59
CA THR A 1004 11.71 2.05 26.48
C THR A 1004 12.66 3.23 26.72
N VAL A 1005 12.61 4.23 25.84
CA VAL A 1005 13.43 5.45 25.91
C VAL A 1005 12.50 6.65 25.98
N PHE A 1006 12.44 7.33 27.12
CA PHE A 1006 11.68 8.58 27.26
C PHE A 1006 12.43 9.77 26.64
N GLU A 1007 11.66 10.82 26.37
CA GLU A 1007 12.07 12.06 25.68
C GLU A 1007 13.43 12.62 26.13
N ASN A 1008 13.66 12.78 27.44
CA ASN A 1008 14.92 13.31 27.96
C ASN A 1008 16.15 12.46 27.62
N VAL A 1009 15.98 11.14 27.51
CA VAL A 1009 17.04 10.21 27.13
C VAL A 1009 17.17 10.21 25.60
N TYR A 1010 16.05 10.25 24.88
CA TYR A 1010 16.04 10.36 23.43
C TYR A 1010 16.73 11.62 22.92
N HIS A 1011 16.48 12.80 23.52
CA HIS A 1011 17.15 14.04 23.11
C HIS A 1011 18.68 13.98 23.26
N ARG A 1012 19.18 13.21 24.25
CA ARG A 1012 20.62 13.06 24.49
C ARG A 1012 21.25 11.99 23.59
N TYR A 1013 20.58 10.86 23.38
CA TYR A 1013 21.17 9.68 22.74
C TYR A 1013 20.52 9.25 21.43
N GLY A 1014 19.47 9.94 20.97
CA GLY A 1014 18.68 9.57 19.79
C GLY A 1014 19.48 9.47 18.49
N LYS A 1015 20.61 10.19 18.40
CA LYS A 1015 21.57 10.09 17.30
C LYS A 1015 22.14 8.68 17.08
N TYR A 1016 22.15 7.83 18.11
CA TYR A 1016 22.63 6.44 18.04
C TYR A 1016 21.51 5.43 17.72
N LEU A 1017 20.24 5.82 17.88
CA LEU A 1017 19.10 4.92 17.69
C LEU A 1017 18.67 4.80 16.23
N PHE A 1018 18.89 5.87 15.44
CA PHE A 1018 18.49 5.94 14.03
C PHE A 1018 19.65 6.37 13.12
N PRO A 1019 20.84 5.72 13.17
CA PRO A 1019 22.02 6.22 12.45
C PRO A 1019 21.96 5.99 10.93
N GLY A 1020 21.10 5.07 10.45
CA GLY A 1020 20.99 4.64 9.05
C GLY A 1020 21.72 3.33 8.72
N GLU A 1021 22.48 2.81 9.68
CA GLU A 1021 23.23 1.55 9.68
C GLU A 1021 22.98 0.79 10.99
N LEU A 1022 23.25 -0.51 11.03
CA LEU A 1022 22.98 -1.34 12.20
C LEU A 1022 24.17 -1.27 13.18
N ILE A 1023 24.00 -0.56 14.28
CA ILE A 1023 25.03 -0.36 15.31
C ILE A 1023 24.59 -1.13 16.57
N PRO A 1024 25.34 -2.15 17.05
CA PRO A 1024 25.05 -2.78 18.32
C PRO A 1024 25.07 -1.75 19.46
N LEU A 1025 24.11 -1.86 20.39
CA LEU A 1025 23.92 -0.88 21.45
C LEU A 1025 24.13 -1.49 22.82
N ALA A 1026 24.65 -0.67 23.73
CA ALA A 1026 24.69 -0.92 25.16
C ALA A 1026 23.71 0.03 25.85
N VAL A 1027 22.85 -0.51 26.72
CA VAL A 1027 21.84 0.23 27.45
C VAL A 1027 22.02 0.01 28.95
N TRP A 1028 22.03 1.09 29.70
CA TRP A 1028 21.96 1.08 31.15
C TRP A 1028 20.64 1.71 31.59
N GLY A 1029 19.90 1.00 32.42
CA GLY A 1029 18.55 1.40 32.76
C GLY A 1029 17.95 0.63 33.93
N LYS A 1030 16.69 0.93 34.25
CA LYS A 1030 15.94 0.28 35.33
C LYS A 1030 15.11 -0.85 34.76
N LEU A 1031 15.25 -2.06 35.30
CA LEU A 1031 14.39 -3.20 34.94
C LEU A 1031 12.96 -2.94 35.43
N GLN A 1032 11.97 -3.18 34.58
CA GLN A 1032 10.55 -3.12 34.90
C GLN A 1032 9.89 -4.46 34.57
N LYS A 1033 9.04 -4.93 35.46
CA LYS A 1033 8.13 -6.03 35.21
C LYS A 1033 6.71 -5.49 35.05
N ARG A 1034 6.05 -5.80 33.94
CA ARG A 1034 4.66 -5.41 33.67
C ARG A 1034 3.88 -6.67 33.30
N GLY A 1035 3.02 -7.14 34.20
CA GLY A 1035 2.45 -8.48 34.08
C GLY A 1035 3.56 -9.53 34.16
N GLU A 1036 3.59 -10.45 33.20
CA GLU A 1036 4.64 -11.46 33.07
C GLU A 1036 5.87 -10.98 32.27
N GLY A 1037 5.79 -9.85 31.57
CA GLY A 1037 6.86 -9.36 30.69
C GLY A 1037 7.92 -8.49 31.39
N LEU A 1038 9.18 -8.61 30.95
CA LEU A 1038 10.31 -7.79 31.37
C LEU A 1038 10.65 -6.72 30.33
N SER A 1039 10.99 -5.52 30.80
CA SER A 1039 11.46 -4.42 29.94
C SER A 1039 12.47 -3.55 30.66
N VAL A 1040 13.35 -2.89 29.91
CA VAL A 1040 14.35 -1.97 30.47
C VAL A 1040 13.97 -0.54 30.16
N LEU A 1041 13.82 0.29 31.20
CA LEU A 1041 13.69 1.72 31.05
C LEU A 1041 15.08 2.35 30.91
N ALA A 1042 15.44 2.76 29.70
CA ALA A 1042 16.76 3.30 29.40
C ALA A 1042 17.03 4.62 30.14
N GLN A 1043 18.22 4.74 30.70
CA GLN A 1043 18.76 5.99 31.27
C GLN A 1043 19.97 6.50 30.48
N CYS A 1044 20.78 5.58 29.97
CA CYS A 1044 21.92 5.84 29.10
C CYS A 1044 21.95 4.82 27.95
N ILE A 1045 22.31 5.29 26.74
CA ILE A 1045 22.44 4.47 25.54
C ILE A 1045 23.76 4.85 24.85
N MET A 1046 24.56 3.85 24.50
CA MET A 1046 25.85 4.05 23.84
C MET A 1046 26.07 3.01 22.74
N PRO A 1047 26.83 3.33 21.68
CA PRO A 1047 27.36 2.31 20.79
C PRO A 1047 28.18 1.28 21.57
N LEU A 1048 27.99 0.00 21.27
CA LEU A 1048 28.66 -1.07 21.99
C LEU A 1048 30.19 -0.97 21.87
N ASN A 1049 30.72 -0.55 20.72
CA ASN A 1049 32.16 -0.36 20.51
C ASN A 1049 32.79 0.62 21.52
N ASP A 1050 32.07 1.69 21.90
CA ASP A 1050 32.57 2.66 22.87
C ASP A 1050 32.63 2.08 24.29
N VAL A 1051 31.84 1.04 24.57
CA VAL A 1051 31.82 0.32 25.84
C VAL A 1051 32.85 -0.81 25.87
N LEU A 1052 33.17 -1.42 24.72
CA LEU A 1052 34.12 -2.54 24.65
C LEU A 1052 35.58 -2.06 24.62
N ARG A 1053 35.84 -0.86 24.09
CA ARG A 1053 37.10 -0.13 24.32
C ARG A 1053 37.31 0.14 25.81
#